data_AF-A0A3D4DK04-F1
#
_entry.id   AF-A0A3D4DK04-F1
#
_cell.length_a   1.000
_cell.length_b   1.000
_cell.length_c   1.000
_cell.angle_alpha   90.00
_cell.angle_beta   90.00
_cell.angle_gamma   90.00
#
_symmetry.space_group_name_H-M   'P 1'
#
loop_
_entity.id
_entity.type
_entity.pdbx_description
1 polymer ?
#
loop_
_entity_poly.entity_id
_entity_poly.type
_entity_poly.pdbx_seq_one_letter_code
_entity_poly.pdbx_strand_id
1 'polypeptide(L)'
;MDLLGIGKINKKQMIKVIIILFAIVWFFPTLFFFVLNGHISIEEGNEEKKIKVYNIFELYQTVSEEIIYTIELTTKEVIYNNEINGYISIENYNSENSYMAKIFLDETLKEEIELKKVKNQFKILESDEGKKELKIYIYMNNEKKVEFLRNVYIIKPYEKQFLDELSCIGIGTHYIEGYDDINNSFELLRNLGIKNIRNSIQWNQIENNKKYNFEKIDNWFEKIKSSGINILVILFDNTSKRLGNDYQISNENELKNFLEYANEVKKYYGNKIIGVEIWNEPNVKWFSNQAMNWYSLMVQKVNCLNFNNVVSGATATPYQTEKSEQYIQEIANNGAYVNSKAFSYHVYSSSENMKWLKDKNNSHKSIINELGGFQRLYITEYGINSRVVENEDIRGERIIEQTITNEKQGIDYSFLYNFIDDFDNSQYGLIDKKNLPKKTYYAMKNYLQNTNGAEYIGTVNIAEGLEGHVYDKGGKPIIITWSENSTNNIQIDYKDFTAKDLYGKDIQPDENGKLTITTSPVYLYDVDYNYFYKAISNVATSKYDEFKEKFATEILQISGFEEKINQRQNYSQSVANTQKLMQNTAITAMKRHYELGDIILKAYEEGQLKAEPVKISSMLDMINDIGNSYEDLVTVSVNNTINSVMKTLDEANVDSSELTTTKQKIDETENLINTNTDVEIIYPTKILQFSKECYEKSDYINSLEEQNDIKAGLIISNNLHAQLLANWANKFASIQINNNINEYIAQNPVTIEYSETNITNKSVKATIKTNAEIQITNNSNSKEYVFDQNGSFTFEYTIKGQAKQITAKVTNIDKTSPIINGVVDGKLYTSKITPTITDENIDTIKLILNGEEVKNFKSGTTLTEEGFYTLTVIDKAGNKTQISFQIMENNNQNYIIQDNIIKNISEQTIKSDFDNKLKLGITYKIARNEKEISNTDSIATGDILTTSAGDKYTLIVTGDLNKDGKLNLKDLVKIRKYFLDGNNLDENEMLAADCNFDGKINLKDLVKMRLMLLNQDATK
;
A
#
# COMPACT_ATOMS: atom_id res chain seq x y z
N MET A 1 -86.89 54.40 -52.07
CA MET A 1 -85.74 54.83 -52.89
C MET A 1 -85.28 53.59 -53.64
N ASP A 2 -85.97 53.14 -54.68
CA ASP A 2 -86.14 53.81 -55.98
C ASP A 2 -84.83 54.44 -56.47
N LEU A 3 -83.98 53.59 -57.02
CA LEU A 3 -82.93 53.95 -57.96
C LEU A 3 -82.61 52.68 -58.76
N LEU A 4 -82.60 52.85 -60.09
CA LEU A 4 -82.41 51.84 -61.15
C LEU A 4 -83.71 51.25 -61.69
N GLY A 5 -84.41 52.07 -62.50
CA GLY A 5 -85.50 51.62 -63.36
C GLY A 5 -85.05 50.50 -64.31
N ILE A 6 -85.83 49.41 -64.32
CA ILE A 6 -85.66 48.29 -65.25
C ILE A 6 -86.91 48.23 -66.14
N GLY A 7 -86.73 48.55 -67.42
CA GLY A 7 -87.70 48.32 -68.47
C GLY A 7 -87.93 46.83 -68.70
N LYS A 8 -89.16 46.49 -69.10
CA LYS A 8 -89.66 45.14 -69.41
C LYS A 8 -88.64 44.29 -70.21
N ILE A 9 -88.13 43.23 -69.58
CA ILE A 9 -87.35 42.18 -70.25
C ILE A 9 -88.30 41.33 -71.10
N ASN A 10 -88.03 41.25 -72.41
CA ASN A 10 -88.81 40.45 -73.36
C ASN A 10 -88.46 38.95 -73.23
N LYS A 11 -89.43 38.06 -73.51
CA LYS A 11 -89.37 36.58 -73.45
C LYS A 11 -88.09 35.95 -74.04
N LYS A 12 -87.43 36.58 -75.02
CA LYS A 12 -86.15 36.12 -75.59
C LYS A 12 -84.91 36.34 -74.70
N GLN A 13 -84.92 37.34 -73.81
CA GLN A 13 -83.83 37.56 -72.84
C GLN A 13 -83.99 36.70 -71.58
N MET A 14 -85.24 36.38 -71.19
CA MET A 14 -85.51 35.45 -70.08
C MET A 14 -85.01 34.02 -70.40
N ILE A 15 -85.12 33.58 -71.66
CA ILE A 15 -84.60 32.28 -72.12
C ILE A 15 -83.06 32.24 -72.11
N LYS A 16 -82.38 33.36 -72.44
CA LYS A 16 -80.90 33.42 -72.34
C LYS A 16 -80.41 33.43 -70.89
N VAL A 17 -81.13 34.08 -69.97
CA VAL A 17 -80.81 34.05 -68.53
C VAL A 17 -81.09 32.68 -67.92
N ILE A 18 -82.14 31.98 -68.35
CA ILE A 18 -82.43 30.60 -67.93
C ILE A 18 -81.38 29.62 -68.48
N ILE A 19 -80.91 29.77 -69.73
CA ILE A 19 -79.84 28.92 -70.30
C ILE A 19 -78.47 29.20 -69.62
N ILE A 20 -78.17 30.45 -69.28
CA ILE A 20 -76.94 30.82 -68.55
C ILE A 20 -77.00 30.35 -67.08
N LEU A 21 -78.17 30.39 -66.43
CA LEU A 21 -78.37 29.80 -65.09
C LEU A 21 -78.35 28.27 -65.13
N PHE A 22 -78.85 27.62 -66.19
CA PHE A 22 -78.73 26.17 -66.37
C PHE A 22 -77.27 25.75 -66.60
N ALA A 23 -76.49 26.53 -67.35
CA ALA A 23 -75.07 26.29 -67.55
C ALA A 23 -74.23 26.57 -66.29
N ILE A 24 -74.58 27.57 -65.48
CA ILE A 24 -73.85 27.87 -64.22
C ILE A 24 -74.20 26.86 -63.10
N VAL A 25 -75.42 26.34 -63.06
CA VAL A 25 -75.85 25.39 -62.02
C VAL A 25 -75.49 23.93 -62.35
N TRP A 26 -75.28 23.56 -63.63
CA TRP A 26 -74.96 22.17 -64.02
C TRP A 26 -73.58 21.97 -64.67
N PHE A 27 -72.96 23.00 -65.26
CA PHE A 27 -71.65 22.87 -65.93
C PHE A 27 -70.46 23.23 -65.03
N PHE A 28 -70.67 24.04 -63.98
CA PHE A 28 -69.61 24.37 -63.00
C PHE A 28 -69.40 23.31 -61.89
N PRO A 29 -70.40 22.54 -61.42
CA PRO A 29 -70.15 21.46 -60.47
C PRO A 29 -69.37 20.29 -61.09
N THR A 30 -69.48 20.07 -62.40
CA THR A 30 -68.79 18.98 -63.11
C THR A 30 -67.34 19.31 -63.45
N LEU A 31 -66.98 20.59 -63.59
CA LEU A 31 -65.58 21.01 -63.74
C LEU A 31 -64.87 21.22 -62.37
N PHE A 32 -65.64 21.56 -61.32
CA PHE A 32 -65.11 21.67 -59.95
C PHE A 32 -64.84 20.29 -59.31
N PHE A 33 -65.53 19.24 -59.74
CA PHE A 33 -65.28 17.84 -59.35
C PHE A 33 -64.02 17.22 -59.99
N PHE A 34 -63.41 17.86 -61.00
CA PHE A 34 -62.19 17.37 -61.63
C PHE A 34 -60.90 17.90 -60.97
N VAL A 35 -60.99 18.84 -60.03
CA VAL A 35 -59.82 19.56 -59.46
C VAL A 35 -59.59 19.31 -57.97
N LEU A 36 -60.51 18.67 -57.25
CA LEU A 36 -60.31 18.29 -55.84
C LEU A 36 -60.76 16.85 -55.58
N ASN A 37 -59.82 16.04 -55.09
CA ASN A 37 -59.94 14.68 -54.55
C ASN A 37 -59.97 13.49 -55.55
N GLY A 38 -58.93 13.40 -56.38
CA GLY A 38 -58.43 12.12 -56.84
C GLY A 38 -57.31 11.62 -55.93
N HIS A 39 -57.64 10.92 -54.85
CA HIS A 39 -56.67 10.03 -54.20
C HIS A 39 -56.50 8.80 -55.10
N ILE A 40 -55.38 8.75 -55.81
CA ILE A 40 -54.87 7.52 -56.40
C ILE A 40 -53.98 6.90 -55.31
N SER A 41 -54.45 5.84 -54.64
CA SER A 41 -53.57 4.90 -53.96
C SER A 41 -53.18 3.81 -54.96
N ILE A 42 -51.87 3.62 -55.12
CA ILE A 42 -51.27 2.47 -55.79
C ILE A 42 -50.84 1.53 -54.67
N GLU A 43 -51.46 0.36 -54.57
CA GLU A 43 -50.87 -0.80 -53.89
C GLU A 43 -50.42 -1.80 -54.95
N GLU A 44 -49.17 -2.26 -54.83
CA GLU A 44 -48.60 -3.32 -55.66
C GLU A 44 -49.14 -4.69 -55.21
N GLY A 45 -49.73 -5.43 -56.15
CA GLY A 45 -50.12 -6.83 -55.99
C GLY A 45 -50.80 -7.36 -57.25
N ASN A 46 -50.26 -8.41 -57.85
CA ASN A 46 -50.71 -9.01 -59.10
C ASN A 46 -52.16 -9.53 -59.03
N GLU A 47 -53.09 -8.93 -59.79
CA GLU A 47 -54.17 -9.57 -60.58
C GLU A 47 -55.03 -8.50 -61.30
N GLU A 48 -55.71 -8.89 -62.39
CA GLU A 48 -56.30 -8.02 -63.43
C GLU A 48 -57.23 -6.88 -62.95
N LYS A 49 -57.00 -5.66 -63.46
CA LYS A 49 -57.81 -4.45 -63.17
C LYS A 49 -59.16 -4.44 -63.91
N LYS A 50 -60.28 -4.36 -63.16
CA LYS A 50 -61.57 -3.85 -63.64
C LYS A 50 -61.83 -2.45 -63.06
N ILE A 51 -62.04 -1.46 -63.92
CA ILE A 51 -62.46 -0.10 -63.52
C ILE A 51 -63.97 -0.11 -63.25
N LYS A 52 -64.39 0.23 -62.03
CA LYS A 52 -65.80 0.52 -61.69
C LYS A 52 -66.04 2.02 -61.74
N VAL A 53 -67.11 2.44 -62.41
CA VAL A 53 -67.61 3.83 -62.45
C VAL A 53 -68.89 3.88 -61.63
N TYR A 54 -68.94 4.71 -60.59
CA TYR A 54 -70.08 4.81 -59.67
C TYR A 54 -71.09 5.89 -60.12
N ASN A 55 -72.39 5.57 -60.03
CA ASN A 55 -73.50 6.52 -60.17
C ASN A 55 -73.65 7.36 -58.86
N ILE A 56 -74.17 8.59 -58.92
CA ILE A 56 -74.47 9.46 -57.76
C ILE A 56 -75.27 8.77 -56.63
N PHE A 57 -76.12 7.79 -56.94
CA PHE A 57 -76.89 6.99 -55.98
C PHE A 57 -76.02 5.91 -55.31
N GLU A 58 -75.12 5.29 -56.06
CA GLU A 58 -74.10 4.41 -55.50
C GLU A 58 -73.08 5.22 -54.71
N LEU A 59 -72.73 6.44 -55.12
CA LEU A 59 -71.91 7.38 -54.35
C LEU A 59 -72.61 7.76 -53.04
N TYR A 60 -73.93 7.97 -53.04
CA TYR A 60 -74.73 8.27 -51.83
C TYR A 60 -74.83 7.04 -50.90
N GLN A 61 -74.98 5.83 -51.44
CA GLN A 61 -74.91 4.59 -50.65
C GLN A 61 -73.50 4.34 -50.09
N THR A 62 -72.46 4.57 -50.90
CA THR A 62 -71.06 4.40 -50.51
C THR A 62 -70.68 5.41 -49.41
N VAL A 63 -71.16 6.65 -49.48
CA VAL A 63 -70.98 7.68 -48.44
C VAL A 63 -71.87 7.42 -47.21
N SER A 64 -72.98 6.68 -47.34
CA SER A 64 -73.84 6.29 -46.21
C SER A 64 -73.33 5.07 -45.43
N GLU A 65 -72.41 4.30 -46.00
CA GLU A 65 -71.79 3.12 -45.38
C GLU A 65 -70.44 3.42 -44.69
N GLU A 66 -69.86 4.59 -44.95
CA GLU A 66 -68.56 5.00 -44.40
C GLU A 66 -68.73 5.72 -43.06
N ILE A 67 -67.93 5.33 -42.05
CA ILE A 67 -67.94 5.98 -40.73
C ILE A 67 -66.88 7.08 -40.71
N ILE A 68 -67.28 8.30 -40.37
CA ILE A 68 -66.37 9.40 -40.04
C ILE A 68 -66.22 9.43 -38.52
N TYR A 69 -65.00 9.28 -38.02
CA TYR A 69 -64.73 9.12 -36.60
C TYR A 69 -63.48 9.86 -36.15
N THR A 70 -63.42 10.16 -34.86
CA THR A 70 -62.22 10.64 -34.17
C THR A 70 -61.86 9.68 -33.05
N ILE A 71 -60.60 9.22 -33.01
CA ILE A 71 -60.01 8.55 -31.85
C ILE A 71 -58.92 9.46 -31.29
N GLU A 72 -59.09 9.91 -30.05
CA GLU A 72 -58.17 10.81 -29.36
C GLU A 72 -57.60 10.10 -28.14
N LEU A 73 -56.33 9.71 -28.18
CA LEU A 73 -55.63 9.24 -26.98
C LEU A 73 -55.19 10.44 -26.15
N THR A 74 -55.61 10.49 -24.90
CA THR A 74 -55.13 11.49 -23.92
C THR A 74 -53.79 11.09 -23.31
N THR A 75 -53.44 9.81 -23.41
CA THR A 75 -52.17 9.28 -22.93
C THR A 75 -51.11 9.38 -24.01
N LYS A 76 -49.88 9.68 -23.58
CA LYS A 76 -48.70 9.60 -24.44
C LYS A 76 -48.45 8.15 -24.88
N GLU A 77 -47.60 7.98 -25.88
CA GLU A 77 -47.19 6.66 -26.37
C GLU A 77 -46.42 5.86 -25.31
N VAL A 78 -45.61 6.53 -24.48
CA VAL A 78 -44.99 5.96 -23.27
C VAL A 78 -45.82 6.34 -22.04
N ILE A 79 -46.19 5.34 -21.24
CA ILE A 79 -47.19 5.42 -20.17
C ILE A 79 -46.54 5.00 -18.85
N TYR A 80 -46.58 5.90 -17.85
CA TYR A 80 -45.91 5.71 -16.55
C TYR A 80 -46.86 5.38 -15.38
N ASN A 81 -48.16 5.47 -15.60
CA ASN A 81 -49.18 5.33 -14.55
C ASN A 81 -50.10 4.12 -14.76
N ASN A 82 -49.75 3.22 -15.68
CA ASN A 82 -50.51 2.00 -16.02
C ASN A 82 -51.92 2.25 -16.61
N GLU A 83 -52.25 3.49 -16.98
CA GLU A 83 -53.57 3.84 -17.50
C GLU A 83 -53.47 4.28 -18.97
N ILE A 84 -54.25 3.63 -19.84
CA ILE A 84 -54.49 4.08 -21.22
C ILE A 84 -55.87 4.74 -21.25
N ASN A 85 -55.91 6.02 -21.63
CA ASN A 85 -57.14 6.81 -21.62
C ASN A 85 -57.35 7.48 -22.97
N GLY A 86 -58.58 7.44 -23.48
CA GLY A 86 -58.92 8.12 -24.71
C GLY A 86 -60.41 8.33 -24.91
N TYR A 87 -60.74 8.94 -26.05
CA TYR A 87 -62.10 9.21 -26.47
C TYR A 87 -62.34 8.70 -27.89
N ILE A 88 -63.57 8.21 -28.13
CA ILE A 88 -64.05 7.78 -29.43
C ILE A 88 -65.31 8.59 -29.76
N SER A 89 -65.34 9.20 -30.95
CA SER A 89 -66.48 9.98 -31.43
C SER A 89 -66.83 9.58 -32.85
N ILE A 90 -68.12 9.47 -33.17
CA ILE A 90 -68.61 9.32 -34.53
C ILE A 90 -69.13 10.68 -35.02
N GLU A 91 -68.46 11.26 -36.00
CA GLU A 91 -68.76 12.60 -36.51
C GLU A 91 -70.05 12.60 -37.36
N ASN A 92 -70.27 11.54 -38.15
CA ASN A 92 -71.47 11.33 -38.96
C ASN A 92 -72.48 10.37 -38.29
N TYR A 93 -72.66 10.48 -36.97
CA TYR A 93 -73.54 9.58 -36.20
C TYR A 93 -75.00 9.61 -36.72
N ASN A 94 -75.55 8.43 -37.03
CA ASN A 94 -76.96 8.23 -37.38
C ASN A 94 -77.68 7.36 -36.34
N SER A 95 -78.75 7.87 -35.72
CA SER A 95 -79.53 7.13 -34.72
C SER A 95 -80.22 5.87 -35.23
N GLU A 96 -80.32 5.66 -36.54
CA GLU A 96 -80.86 4.43 -37.14
C GLU A 96 -79.86 3.27 -37.17
N ASN A 97 -78.57 3.57 -37.01
CA ASN A 97 -77.50 2.56 -36.97
C ASN A 97 -77.07 2.29 -35.53
N SER A 98 -76.68 1.05 -35.22
CA SER A 98 -75.98 0.74 -33.98
C SER A 98 -74.47 0.92 -34.17
N TYR A 99 -73.80 1.59 -33.24
CA TYR A 99 -72.35 1.78 -33.24
C TYR A 99 -71.74 1.20 -31.97
N MET A 100 -70.68 0.44 -32.12
CA MET A 100 -70.02 -0.23 -31.01
C MET A 100 -68.50 -0.15 -31.22
N ALA A 101 -67.73 0.20 -30.17
CA ALA A 101 -66.27 0.08 -30.16
C ALA A 101 -65.81 -1.08 -29.25
N LYS A 102 -65.04 -2.02 -29.82
CA LYS A 102 -64.30 -3.05 -29.07
C LYS A 102 -62.86 -2.63 -28.96
N ILE A 103 -62.33 -2.60 -27.75
CA ILE A 103 -60.98 -2.14 -27.46
C ILE A 103 -60.17 -3.30 -26.91
N PHE A 104 -59.12 -3.66 -27.64
CA PHE A 104 -58.19 -4.72 -27.28
C PHE A 104 -56.84 -4.12 -26.93
N LEU A 105 -56.16 -4.78 -26.01
CA LEU A 105 -54.73 -4.61 -25.82
C LEU A 105 -54.07 -5.95 -26.13
N ASP A 106 -53.17 -5.92 -27.11
CA ASP A 106 -52.70 -7.11 -27.83
C ASP A 106 -53.89 -7.92 -28.37
N GLU A 107 -54.09 -9.15 -27.88
CA GLU A 107 -55.23 -10.00 -28.24
C GLU A 107 -56.34 -10.02 -27.16
N THR A 108 -56.14 -9.30 -26.05
CA THR A 108 -57.07 -9.33 -24.92
C THR A 108 -58.13 -8.23 -25.06
N LEU A 109 -59.41 -8.59 -25.12
CA LEU A 109 -60.50 -7.62 -25.07
C LEU A 109 -60.53 -6.96 -23.68
N LYS A 110 -60.36 -5.63 -23.64
CA LYS A 110 -60.33 -4.85 -22.40
C LYS A 110 -61.64 -4.14 -22.14
N GLU A 111 -62.27 -3.60 -23.17
CA GLU A 111 -63.50 -2.81 -23.03
C GLU A 111 -64.41 -2.94 -24.27
N GLU A 112 -65.72 -2.88 -24.07
CA GLU A 112 -66.74 -2.83 -25.12
C GLU A 112 -67.69 -1.67 -24.83
N ILE A 113 -67.85 -0.76 -25.80
CA ILE A 113 -68.56 0.51 -25.60
C ILE A 113 -69.60 0.70 -26.70
N GLU A 114 -70.86 0.89 -26.31
CA GLU A 114 -71.89 1.39 -27.21
C GLU A 114 -71.64 2.90 -27.48
N LEU A 115 -71.34 3.25 -28.73
CA LEU A 115 -70.98 4.61 -29.10
C LEU A 115 -72.25 5.45 -29.28
N LYS A 116 -72.31 6.59 -28.59
CA LYS A 116 -73.40 7.58 -28.71
C LYS A 116 -72.93 8.83 -29.46
N LYS A 117 -73.86 9.72 -29.82
CA LYS A 117 -73.60 11.04 -30.44
C LYS A 117 -72.94 12.05 -29.47
N VAL A 118 -71.88 11.63 -28.80
CA VAL A 118 -71.05 12.39 -27.85
C VAL A 118 -69.62 11.85 -27.91
N LYS A 119 -68.67 12.51 -27.23
CA LYS A 119 -67.37 11.90 -26.95
C LYS A 119 -67.56 10.74 -25.96
N ASN A 120 -67.22 9.52 -26.37
CA ASN A 120 -67.29 8.34 -25.51
C ASN A 120 -65.90 8.07 -24.93
N GLN A 121 -65.75 8.10 -23.61
CA GLN A 121 -64.48 7.84 -22.95
C GLN A 121 -64.25 6.34 -22.77
N PHE A 122 -62.99 5.92 -22.84
CA PHE A 122 -62.54 4.60 -22.43
C PHE A 122 -61.34 4.68 -21.50
N LYS A 123 -61.17 3.68 -20.63
CA LYS A 123 -60.06 3.60 -19.67
C LYS A 123 -59.62 2.15 -19.49
N ILE A 124 -58.39 1.86 -19.87
CA ILE A 124 -57.76 0.55 -19.69
C ILE A 124 -56.71 0.67 -18.58
N LEU A 125 -56.79 -0.21 -17.59
CA LEU A 125 -55.74 -0.45 -16.62
C LEU A 125 -54.96 -1.68 -17.06
N GLU A 126 -53.64 -1.56 -17.16
CA GLU A 126 -52.77 -2.67 -17.54
C GLU A 126 -51.66 -2.87 -16.50
N SER A 127 -51.58 -4.08 -15.97
CA SER A 127 -50.62 -4.45 -14.94
C SER A 127 -49.30 -4.93 -15.52
N ASP A 128 -49.24 -5.32 -16.79
CA ASP A 128 -48.03 -5.87 -17.39
C ASP A 128 -47.24 -4.78 -18.12
N GLU A 129 -45.97 -4.63 -17.74
CA GLU A 129 -45.05 -3.76 -18.47
C GLU A 129 -44.75 -4.32 -19.87
N GLY A 130 -44.32 -3.44 -20.77
CA GLY A 130 -43.88 -3.82 -22.10
C GLY A 130 -44.50 -3.01 -23.22
N LYS A 131 -44.09 -3.34 -24.44
CA LYS A 131 -44.74 -2.87 -25.67
C LYS A 131 -46.05 -3.63 -25.85
N LYS A 132 -47.14 -2.90 -26.03
CA LYS A 132 -48.49 -3.42 -26.26
C LYS A 132 -49.09 -2.81 -27.52
N GLU A 133 -49.90 -3.58 -28.24
CA GLU A 133 -50.65 -3.09 -29.40
C GLU A 133 -52.09 -2.77 -28.99
N LEU A 134 -52.44 -1.48 -28.94
CA LEU A 134 -53.81 -1.02 -28.73
C LEU A 134 -54.58 -1.17 -30.04
N LYS A 135 -55.62 -2.00 -30.05
CA LYS A 135 -56.51 -2.21 -31.20
C LYS A 135 -57.92 -1.71 -30.86
N ILE A 136 -58.43 -0.76 -31.63
CA ILE A 136 -59.81 -0.26 -31.50
C ILE A 136 -60.57 -0.60 -32.77
N TYR A 137 -61.62 -1.40 -32.62
CA TYR A 137 -62.50 -1.79 -33.71
C TYR A 137 -63.86 -1.14 -33.55
N ILE A 138 -64.27 -0.33 -34.53
CA ILE A 138 -65.62 0.25 -34.55
C ILE A 138 -66.49 -0.54 -35.51
N TYR A 139 -67.63 -0.98 -35.00
CA TYR A 139 -68.64 -1.72 -35.71
C TYR A 139 -69.85 -0.82 -35.94
N MET A 140 -70.44 -0.91 -37.12
CA MET A 140 -71.74 -0.34 -37.44
C MET A 140 -72.68 -1.47 -37.85
N ASN A 141 -73.84 -1.60 -37.20
CA ASN A 141 -74.81 -2.67 -37.44
C ASN A 141 -74.19 -4.08 -37.41
N ASN A 142 -73.31 -4.33 -36.42
CA ASN A 142 -72.53 -5.56 -36.23
C ASN A 142 -71.48 -5.89 -37.31
N GLU A 143 -71.19 -4.97 -38.23
CA GLU A 143 -70.12 -5.13 -39.22
C GLU A 143 -68.92 -4.25 -38.84
N LYS A 144 -67.70 -4.81 -38.83
CA LYS A 144 -66.46 -4.04 -38.54
C LYS A 144 -66.23 -3.06 -39.67
N LYS A 145 -66.18 -1.76 -39.37
CA LYS A 145 -65.93 -0.69 -40.36
C LYS A 145 -64.61 0.04 -40.14
N VAL A 146 -64.11 0.07 -38.90
CA VAL A 146 -62.87 0.78 -38.55
C VAL A 146 -61.93 -0.17 -37.82
N GLU A 147 -60.65 -0.06 -38.17
CA GLU A 147 -59.53 -0.67 -37.47
C GLU A 147 -58.48 0.39 -37.16
N PHE A 148 -58.27 0.66 -35.88
CA PHE A 148 -57.24 1.55 -35.39
C PHE A 148 -56.22 0.74 -34.60
N LEU A 149 -54.95 0.86 -34.98
CA LEU A 149 -53.83 0.17 -34.36
C LEU A 149 -52.81 1.20 -33.88
N ARG A 150 -52.35 1.07 -32.63
CA ARG A 150 -51.31 1.92 -32.08
C ARG A 150 -50.48 1.17 -31.06
N ASN A 151 -49.15 1.29 -31.16
CA ASN A 151 -48.27 0.80 -30.10
C ASN A 151 -48.33 1.75 -28.89
N VAL A 152 -48.34 1.16 -27.71
CA VAL A 152 -48.17 1.86 -26.43
C VAL A 152 -47.12 1.12 -25.61
N TYR A 153 -46.39 1.85 -24.77
CA TYR A 153 -45.26 1.34 -24.01
C TYR A 153 -45.52 1.59 -22.54
N ILE A 154 -45.74 0.52 -21.78
CA ILE A 154 -46.19 0.59 -20.39
C ILE A 154 -44.99 0.37 -19.49
N ILE A 155 -44.70 1.36 -18.65
CA ILE A 155 -43.58 1.37 -17.72
C ILE A 155 -44.12 1.74 -16.34
N LYS A 156 -44.04 0.83 -15.39
CA LYS A 156 -44.35 1.11 -13.99
C LYS A 156 -43.35 2.09 -13.39
N PRO A 157 -43.71 2.87 -12.37
CA PRO A 157 -42.72 3.56 -11.57
C PRO A 157 -41.74 2.56 -10.95
N TYR A 158 -40.44 2.91 -10.92
CA TYR A 158 -39.46 2.10 -10.19
C TYR A 158 -39.73 2.20 -8.68
N GLU A 159 -39.75 1.06 -8.00
CA GLU A 159 -39.91 1.03 -6.54
C GLU A 159 -38.54 1.15 -5.88
N LYS A 160 -38.34 2.17 -5.04
CA LYS A 160 -37.09 2.38 -4.29
C LYS A 160 -36.74 1.13 -3.48
N GLN A 161 -35.51 0.66 -3.57
CA GLN A 161 -34.99 -0.44 -2.74
C GLN A 161 -34.08 0.09 -1.63
N PHE A 162 -33.97 -0.70 -0.54
CA PHE A 162 -33.00 -0.47 0.52
C PHE A 162 -31.59 -0.47 -0.06
N LEU A 163 -30.73 0.50 0.30
CA LEU A 163 -29.36 0.65 -0.23
C LEU A 163 -29.25 0.82 -1.75
N ASP A 164 -30.32 1.27 -2.40
CA ASP A 164 -30.29 1.71 -3.80
C ASP A 164 -29.08 2.60 -4.12
N GLU A 165 -28.75 3.53 -3.22
CA GLU A 165 -27.69 4.51 -3.44
C GLU A 165 -26.28 3.88 -3.53
N LEU A 166 -26.12 2.64 -3.08
CA LEU A 166 -24.85 1.88 -3.11
C LEU A 166 -24.73 0.93 -4.32
N SER A 167 -25.75 0.86 -5.19
CA SER A 167 -25.64 0.05 -6.41
C SER A 167 -24.45 0.50 -7.24
N CYS A 168 -23.68 -0.46 -7.77
CA CYS A 168 -22.53 -0.17 -8.64
C CYS A 168 -22.81 -0.45 -10.13
N ILE A 169 -24.06 -0.77 -10.45
CA ILE A 169 -24.50 -0.90 -11.85
C ILE A 169 -24.83 0.49 -12.38
N GLY A 170 -24.31 0.77 -13.57
CA GLY A 170 -24.47 2.05 -14.24
C GLY A 170 -24.78 1.90 -15.72
N ILE A 171 -25.02 3.03 -16.36
CA ILE A 171 -25.26 3.10 -17.81
C ILE A 171 -24.56 4.30 -18.45
N GLY A 172 -24.01 4.11 -19.65
CA GLY A 172 -23.46 5.17 -20.47
C GLY A 172 -24.55 6.08 -21.01
N THR A 173 -24.29 7.39 -21.00
CA THR A 173 -25.18 8.43 -21.54
C THR A 173 -24.35 9.47 -22.31
N HIS A 174 -25.00 10.27 -23.17
CA HIS A 174 -24.32 11.20 -24.09
C HIS A 174 -25.04 12.56 -24.21
N TYR A 175 -25.32 13.21 -23.07
CA TYR A 175 -26.01 14.49 -23.02
C TYR A 175 -25.20 15.66 -23.60
N ILE A 176 -23.87 15.70 -23.40
CA ILE A 176 -23.04 16.81 -23.92
C ILE A 176 -22.81 16.70 -25.43
N GLU A 177 -22.75 15.47 -25.96
CA GLU A 177 -22.58 15.18 -27.39
C GLU A 177 -23.84 15.49 -28.21
N GLY A 178 -25.00 15.63 -27.55
CA GLY A 178 -26.29 15.89 -28.19
C GLY A 178 -26.94 14.66 -28.80
N TYR A 179 -26.48 13.45 -28.45
CA TYR A 179 -27.15 12.21 -28.85
C TYR A 179 -28.44 11.96 -28.05
N ASP A 180 -28.47 12.45 -26.80
CA ASP A 180 -29.59 12.34 -25.88
C ASP A 180 -30.11 13.73 -25.47
N ASP A 181 -31.43 13.89 -25.40
CA ASP A 181 -32.09 15.05 -24.80
C ASP A 181 -32.74 14.62 -23.48
N ILE A 182 -32.15 15.08 -22.38
CA ILE A 182 -32.61 14.82 -21.01
C ILE A 182 -34.08 15.17 -20.79
N ASN A 183 -34.69 16.06 -21.59
CA ASN A 183 -36.10 16.39 -21.43
C ASN A 183 -37.03 15.28 -21.90
N ASN A 184 -36.58 14.42 -22.81
CA ASN A 184 -37.37 13.33 -23.36
C ASN A 184 -37.03 11.99 -22.70
N SER A 185 -35.76 11.77 -22.33
CA SER A 185 -35.28 10.48 -21.85
C SER A 185 -35.25 10.34 -20.32
N PHE A 186 -35.34 11.44 -19.56
CA PHE A 186 -35.20 11.41 -18.10
C PHE A 186 -36.24 10.53 -17.38
N GLU A 187 -37.51 10.57 -17.79
CA GLU A 187 -38.55 9.75 -17.15
C GLU A 187 -38.31 8.26 -17.38
N LEU A 188 -37.76 7.88 -18.54
CA LEU A 188 -37.31 6.51 -18.81
C LEU A 188 -36.12 6.16 -17.90
N LEU A 189 -35.11 7.03 -17.84
CA LEU A 189 -33.92 6.76 -17.03
C LEU A 189 -34.26 6.60 -15.54
N ARG A 190 -35.14 7.46 -15.01
CA ARG A 190 -35.60 7.41 -13.62
C ARG A 190 -36.38 6.13 -13.33
N ASN A 191 -37.27 5.72 -14.23
CA ASN A 191 -38.11 4.53 -14.05
C ASN A 191 -37.42 3.21 -14.47
N LEU A 192 -36.20 3.28 -15.02
CA LEU A 192 -35.32 2.12 -15.21
C LEU A 192 -34.77 1.60 -13.87
N GLY A 193 -34.63 2.48 -12.88
CA GLY A 193 -34.06 2.14 -11.56
C GLY A 193 -32.53 2.24 -11.49
N ILE A 194 -31.88 2.78 -12.52
CA ILE A 194 -30.42 2.95 -12.52
C ILE A 194 -29.99 4.00 -11.50
N LYS A 195 -28.81 3.81 -10.90
CA LYS A 195 -28.29 4.67 -9.83
C LYS A 195 -27.00 5.38 -10.20
N ASN A 196 -26.36 4.96 -11.29
CA ASN A 196 -25.14 5.59 -11.80
C ASN A 196 -25.25 5.80 -13.30
N ILE A 197 -24.77 6.96 -13.77
CA ILE A 197 -24.48 7.19 -15.17
C ILE A 197 -23.00 7.47 -15.36
N ARG A 198 -22.50 7.10 -16.54
CA ARG A 198 -21.20 7.54 -17.05
C ARG A 198 -21.44 8.54 -18.17
N ASN A 199 -20.87 9.74 -18.04
CA ASN A 199 -21.01 10.80 -19.05
C ASN A 199 -19.72 11.63 -19.13
N SER A 200 -19.44 12.23 -20.29
CA SER A 200 -18.25 13.04 -20.48
C SER A 200 -18.49 14.51 -20.11
N ILE A 201 -17.44 15.18 -19.63
CA ILE A 201 -17.38 16.65 -19.62
C ILE A 201 -16.27 17.04 -20.58
N GLN A 202 -16.59 17.22 -21.86
CA GLN A 202 -15.56 17.46 -22.87
C GLN A 202 -14.90 18.84 -22.70
N TRP A 203 -13.57 18.88 -22.68
CA TRP A 203 -12.82 20.12 -22.42
C TRP A 203 -13.14 21.22 -23.46
N ASN A 204 -13.11 20.91 -24.76
CA ASN A 204 -13.50 21.81 -25.85
C ASN A 204 -14.94 22.36 -25.78
N GLN A 205 -15.87 21.69 -25.07
CA GLN A 205 -17.27 22.13 -24.97
C GLN A 205 -17.48 23.14 -23.85
N ILE A 206 -16.63 23.10 -22.82
CA ILE A 206 -16.75 23.99 -21.67
C ILE A 206 -15.72 25.12 -21.67
N GLU A 207 -14.63 25.00 -22.41
CA GLU A 207 -13.53 25.96 -22.38
C GLU A 207 -13.34 26.67 -23.73
N ASN A 208 -13.35 27.99 -23.70
CA ASN A 208 -12.98 28.82 -24.85
C ASN A 208 -12.07 29.98 -24.41
N ASN A 209 -10.82 30.00 -24.91
CA ASN A 209 -9.81 31.03 -24.62
C ASN A 209 -9.58 31.31 -23.11
N LYS A 210 -9.42 30.24 -22.32
CA LYS A 210 -9.27 30.20 -20.84
C LYS A 210 -10.51 30.67 -20.07
N LYS A 211 -11.67 30.74 -20.72
CA LYS A 211 -12.95 31.01 -20.06
C LYS A 211 -13.79 29.74 -20.06
N TYR A 212 -14.26 29.36 -18.89
CA TYR A 212 -15.06 28.16 -18.68
C TYR A 212 -16.55 28.52 -18.59
N ASN A 213 -17.40 27.79 -19.32
CA ASN A 213 -18.85 27.88 -19.28
C ASN A 213 -19.46 26.49 -19.11
N PHE A 214 -20.25 26.31 -18.06
CA PHE A 214 -20.86 25.05 -17.66
C PHE A 214 -22.37 24.97 -17.96
N GLU A 215 -22.97 26.01 -18.54
CA GLU A 215 -24.41 26.11 -18.79
C GLU A 215 -25.01 24.90 -19.52
N LYS A 216 -24.29 24.36 -20.53
CA LYS A 216 -24.72 23.16 -21.26
C LYS A 216 -24.79 21.92 -20.36
N ILE A 217 -23.91 21.81 -19.37
CA ILE A 217 -23.86 20.68 -18.44
C ILE A 217 -24.93 20.85 -17.37
N ASP A 218 -25.07 22.06 -16.83
CA ASP A 218 -26.06 22.37 -15.80
C ASP A 218 -27.49 22.03 -16.25
N ASN A 219 -27.80 22.13 -17.55
CA ASN A 219 -29.10 21.77 -18.13
C ASN A 219 -29.56 20.33 -17.84
N TRP A 220 -28.63 19.38 -17.69
CA TRP A 220 -28.97 17.99 -17.41
C TRP A 220 -28.46 17.52 -16.04
N PHE A 221 -27.32 18.05 -15.58
CA PHE A 221 -26.62 17.58 -14.39
C PHE A 221 -27.50 17.66 -13.13
N GLU A 222 -28.09 18.82 -12.85
CA GLU A 222 -28.90 19.00 -11.65
C GLU A 222 -30.20 18.18 -11.69
N LYS A 223 -30.77 17.99 -12.90
CA LYS A 223 -31.95 17.14 -13.10
C LYS A 223 -31.64 15.68 -12.75
N ILE A 224 -30.54 15.14 -13.27
CA ILE A 224 -30.05 13.78 -12.93
C ILE A 224 -29.72 13.65 -11.45
N LYS A 225 -29.00 14.61 -10.88
CA LYS A 225 -28.57 14.50 -9.48
C LYS A 225 -29.75 14.57 -8.52
N SER A 226 -30.74 15.42 -8.81
CA SER A 226 -31.97 15.55 -8.01
C SER A 226 -32.82 14.27 -7.96
N SER A 227 -32.66 13.35 -8.92
CA SER A 227 -33.32 12.04 -8.89
C SER A 227 -32.55 10.95 -8.14
N GLY A 228 -31.44 11.31 -7.46
CA GLY A 228 -30.61 10.35 -6.73
C GLY A 228 -29.73 9.49 -7.63
N ILE A 229 -29.46 9.94 -8.87
CA ILE A 229 -28.56 9.27 -9.80
C ILE A 229 -27.18 9.92 -9.68
N ASN A 230 -26.17 9.08 -9.49
CA ASN A 230 -24.77 9.42 -9.39
C ASN A 230 -24.10 9.48 -10.78
N ILE A 231 -23.00 10.23 -10.88
CA ILE A 231 -22.34 10.52 -12.16
C ILE A 231 -20.85 10.23 -12.03
N LEU A 232 -20.35 9.30 -12.84
CA LEU A 232 -18.92 9.16 -13.16
C LEU A 232 -18.62 10.06 -14.34
N VAL A 233 -17.75 11.05 -14.12
CA VAL A 233 -17.39 12.02 -15.16
C VAL A 233 -16.15 11.57 -15.91
N ILE A 234 -16.21 11.54 -17.23
CA ILE A 234 -15.03 11.33 -18.06
C ILE A 234 -14.36 12.69 -18.31
N LEU A 235 -13.10 12.83 -17.88
CA LEU A 235 -12.25 13.96 -18.22
C LEU A 235 -11.56 13.68 -19.56
N PHE A 236 -12.09 14.24 -20.65
CA PHE A 236 -11.73 13.85 -22.02
C PHE A 236 -11.75 15.02 -23.00
N ASP A 237 -10.85 14.99 -23.99
CA ASP A 237 -10.93 15.81 -25.21
C ASP A 237 -10.05 15.27 -26.34
N ASN A 238 -10.59 15.07 -27.53
CA ASN A 238 -9.84 14.63 -28.71
C ASN A 238 -9.65 15.74 -29.77
N THR A 239 -10.07 16.97 -29.49
CA THR A 239 -10.02 18.11 -30.45
C THR A 239 -9.59 19.43 -29.82
N SER A 240 -9.15 19.43 -28.56
CA SER A 240 -8.66 20.63 -27.89
C SER A 240 -7.58 21.33 -28.71
N LYS A 241 -7.74 22.63 -28.96
CA LYS A 241 -6.71 23.47 -29.61
C LYS A 241 -5.43 23.61 -28.76
N ARG A 242 -5.42 23.05 -27.54
CA ARG A 242 -4.32 23.13 -26.58
C ARG A 242 -3.47 21.88 -26.50
N LEU A 243 -3.88 20.81 -27.19
CA LEU A 243 -3.05 19.64 -27.41
C LEU A 243 -2.25 19.84 -28.71
N GLY A 244 -1.12 19.15 -28.81
CA GLY A 244 -0.40 19.02 -30.07
C GLY A 244 -1.21 18.29 -31.15
N ASN A 245 -0.64 18.19 -32.36
CA ASN A 245 -1.26 17.46 -33.47
C ASN A 245 -1.34 15.93 -33.23
N ASP A 246 -0.71 15.44 -32.17
CA ASP A 246 -0.78 14.07 -31.68
C ASP A 246 -2.01 13.80 -30.80
N TYR A 247 -2.73 14.85 -30.38
CA TYR A 247 -3.94 14.78 -29.55
C TYR A 247 -3.74 13.96 -28.27
N GLN A 248 -2.56 14.09 -27.68
CA GLN A 248 -2.18 13.48 -26.41
C GLN A 248 -1.44 14.49 -25.53
N ILE A 249 -1.26 14.16 -24.26
CA ILE A 249 -0.38 14.93 -23.38
C ILE A 249 1.05 14.43 -23.63
N SER A 250 1.90 15.32 -24.15
CA SER A 250 3.27 15.01 -24.56
C SER A 250 4.32 15.94 -23.91
N ASN A 251 3.88 16.98 -23.20
CA ASN A 251 4.77 17.93 -22.52
C ASN A 251 4.12 18.59 -21.30
N GLU A 252 4.93 19.29 -20.49
CA GLU A 252 4.47 19.95 -19.26
C GLU A 252 3.43 21.05 -19.49
N ASN A 253 3.47 21.76 -20.62
CA ASN A 253 2.52 22.83 -20.91
C ASN A 253 1.13 22.27 -21.22
N GLU A 254 1.06 21.19 -22.00
CA GLU A 254 -0.17 20.44 -22.25
C GLU A 254 -0.74 19.85 -20.96
N LEU A 255 0.11 19.21 -20.14
CA LEU A 255 -0.29 18.69 -18.83
C LEU A 255 -0.84 19.80 -17.94
N LYS A 256 -0.16 20.95 -17.86
CA LYS A 256 -0.64 22.12 -17.09
C LYS A 256 -2.00 22.59 -17.57
N ASN A 257 -2.22 22.68 -18.88
CA ASN A 257 -3.51 23.09 -19.45
C ASN A 257 -4.62 22.08 -19.10
N PHE A 258 -4.33 20.78 -19.15
CA PHE A 258 -5.29 19.74 -18.75
C PHE A 258 -5.63 19.85 -17.25
N LEU A 259 -4.63 20.11 -16.40
CA LEU A 259 -4.85 20.31 -14.96
C LEU A 259 -5.64 21.59 -14.66
N GLU A 260 -5.47 22.67 -15.43
CA GLU A 260 -6.34 23.85 -15.34
C GLU A 260 -7.81 23.45 -15.58
N TYR A 261 -8.06 22.67 -16.63
CA TYR A 261 -9.40 22.15 -16.95
C TYR A 261 -9.96 21.22 -15.86
N ALA A 262 -9.20 20.21 -15.44
CA ALA A 262 -9.62 19.28 -14.39
C ALA A 262 -9.91 20.00 -13.06
N ASN A 263 -9.11 21.01 -12.72
CA ASN A 263 -9.32 21.83 -11.53
C ASN A 263 -10.60 22.66 -11.59
N GLU A 264 -10.95 23.21 -12.76
CA GLU A 264 -12.24 23.89 -12.93
C GLU A 264 -13.41 22.90 -12.79
N VAL A 265 -13.32 21.69 -13.36
CA VAL A 265 -14.34 20.64 -13.12
C VAL A 265 -14.44 20.28 -11.62
N LYS A 266 -13.30 20.14 -10.92
CA LYS A 266 -13.28 19.87 -9.47
C LYS A 266 -13.99 20.96 -8.68
N LYS A 267 -13.74 22.25 -8.99
CA LYS A 267 -14.38 23.38 -8.30
C LYS A 267 -15.90 23.39 -8.45
N TYR A 268 -16.40 23.11 -9.66
CA TYR A 268 -17.83 23.20 -9.95
C TYR A 268 -18.63 21.95 -9.56
N TYR A 269 -18.08 20.75 -9.80
CA TYR A 269 -18.82 19.49 -9.63
C TYR A 269 -18.17 18.49 -8.66
N GLY A 270 -16.96 18.75 -8.17
CA GLY A 270 -16.13 17.75 -7.52
C GLY A 270 -16.73 17.02 -6.32
N ASN A 271 -17.66 17.63 -5.58
CA ASN A 271 -18.35 17.01 -4.44
C ASN A 271 -19.73 16.43 -4.80
N LYS A 272 -20.17 16.62 -6.05
CA LYS A 272 -21.48 16.18 -6.56
C LYS A 272 -21.39 14.88 -7.37
N ILE A 273 -20.18 14.48 -7.76
CA ILE A 273 -19.88 13.31 -8.59
C ILE A 273 -19.24 12.19 -7.78
N ILE A 274 -19.35 10.95 -8.25
CA ILE A 274 -18.68 9.81 -7.57
C ILE A 274 -17.19 9.80 -7.85
N GLY A 275 -16.77 10.38 -8.97
CA GLY A 275 -15.38 10.45 -9.34
C GLY A 275 -15.18 10.89 -10.78
N VAL A 276 -13.92 10.84 -11.19
CA VAL A 276 -13.48 11.12 -12.55
C VAL A 276 -12.77 9.92 -13.15
N GLU A 277 -13.07 9.63 -14.41
CA GLU A 277 -12.30 8.73 -15.25
C GLU A 277 -11.39 9.55 -16.15
N ILE A 278 -10.10 9.19 -16.19
CA ILE A 278 -9.08 9.93 -16.92
C ILE A 278 -8.99 9.42 -18.35
N TRP A 279 -9.44 10.26 -19.28
CA TRP A 279 -9.48 9.98 -20.72
C TRP A 279 -10.46 8.86 -21.10
N ASN A 280 -10.61 8.62 -22.41
CA ASN A 280 -11.37 7.51 -22.98
C ASN A 280 -10.51 6.77 -24.00
N GLU A 281 -10.29 5.48 -23.80
CA GLU A 281 -9.51 4.60 -24.69
C GLU A 281 -8.12 5.14 -25.07
N PRO A 282 -7.31 5.60 -24.09
CA PRO A 282 -5.99 6.16 -24.38
C PRO A 282 -5.09 5.17 -25.11
N ASN A 283 -5.21 3.87 -24.83
CA ASN A 283 -4.42 2.79 -25.44
C ASN A 283 -4.60 2.64 -26.97
N VAL A 284 -5.62 3.26 -27.57
CA VAL A 284 -5.79 3.29 -29.03
C VAL A 284 -4.75 4.18 -29.71
N LYS A 285 -4.28 5.24 -29.03
CA LYS A 285 -3.32 6.23 -29.60
C LYS A 285 -2.05 6.41 -28.78
N TRP A 286 -2.12 6.29 -27.46
CA TRP A 286 -1.04 6.63 -26.51
C TRP A 286 -0.20 5.40 -26.13
N PHE A 287 0.21 4.58 -27.11
CA PHE A 287 0.80 3.26 -26.87
C PHE A 287 2.33 3.23 -26.71
N SER A 288 3.03 4.34 -26.91
CA SER A 288 4.48 4.39 -26.65
C SER A 288 4.78 4.52 -25.16
N ASN A 289 5.92 4.01 -24.70
CA ASN A 289 6.33 4.15 -23.29
C ASN A 289 6.34 5.62 -22.84
N GLN A 290 6.77 6.53 -23.72
CA GLN A 290 6.73 7.96 -23.42
C GLN A 290 5.30 8.48 -23.23
N ALA A 291 4.35 8.05 -24.07
CA ALA A 291 2.95 8.46 -23.93
C ALA A 291 2.31 7.86 -22.66
N MET A 292 2.61 6.60 -22.33
CA MET A 292 2.14 5.96 -21.09
C MET A 292 2.72 6.62 -19.83
N ASN A 293 3.97 7.09 -19.89
CA ASN A 293 4.57 7.91 -18.81
C ASN A 293 3.83 9.23 -18.62
N TRP A 294 3.49 9.93 -19.71
CA TRP A 294 2.70 11.17 -19.61
C TRP A 294 1.28 10.92 -19.11
N TYR A 295 0.63 9.84 -19.55
CA TYR A 295 -0.67 9.43 -19.01
C TYR A 295 -0.61 9.18 -17.50
N SER A 296 0.40 8.42 -17.05
CA SER A 296 0.58 8.10 -15.63
C SER A 296 0.87 9.35 -14.81
N LEU A 297 1.72 10.26 -15.32
CA LEU A 297 1.97 11.55 -14.69
C LEU A 297 0.69 12.41 -14.62
N MET A 298 -0.14 12.39 -15.66
CA MET A 298 -1.44 13.06 -15.65
C MET A 298 -2.35 12.51 -14.54
N VAL A 299 -2.47 11.18 -14.42
CA VAL A 299 -3.24 10.54 -13.34
C VAL A 299 -2.71 10.97 -11.97
N GLN A 300 -1.39 10.93 -11.74
CA GLN A 300 -0.77 11.37 -10.49
C GLN A 300 -1.14 12.82 -10.15
N LYS A 301 -1.06 13.73 -11.12
CA LYS A 301 -1.36 15.16 -10.88
C LYS A 301 -2.85 15.44 -10.71
N VAL A 302 -3.73 14.68 -11.36
CA VAL A 302 -5.17 14.79 -11.13
C VAL A 302 -5.56 14.26 -9.75
N ASN A 303 -4.91 13.19 -9.28
CA ASN A 303 -5.12 12.68 -7.92
C ASN A 303 -4.84 13.75 -6.84
N CYS A 304 -3.83 14.61 -7.04
CA CYS A 304 -3.57 15.75 -6.15
C CYS A 304 -4.70 16.80 -6.08
N LEU A 305 -5.68 16.76 -6.98
CA LEU A 305 -6.87 17.62 -6.94
C LEU A 305 -7.95 17.08 -5.98
N ASN A 306 -7.73 15.93 -5.35
CA ASN A 306 -8.58 15.30 -4.35
C ASN A 306 -10.03 15.08 -4.84
N PHE A 307 -10.20 14.49 -6.02
CA PHE A 307 -11.48 13.91 -6.42
C PHE A 307 -11.82 12.70 -5.54
N ASN A 308 -13.11 12.42 -5.35
CA ASN A 308 -13.55 11.29 -4.52
C ASN A 308 -12.96 9.96 -5.03
N ASN A 309 -13.10 9.70 -6.33
CA ASN A 309 -12.47 8.58 -7.02
C ASN A 309 -11.74 9.08 -8.27
N VAL A 310 -10.49 8.66 -8.47
CA VAL A 310 -9.75 8.82 -9.72
C VAL A 310 -9.61 7.44 -10.36
N VAL A 311 -10.19 7.29 -11.56
CA VAL A 311 -10.20 6.04 -12.32
C VAL A 311 -9.30 6.20 -13.54
N SER A 312 -8.42 5.23 -13.78
CA SER A 312 -7.46 5.25 -14.89
C SER A 312 -7.55 4.00 -15.75
N GLY A 313 -6.95 4.01 -16.93
CA GLY A 313 -6.96 2.88 -17.87
C GLY A 313 -7.93 3.16 -18.99
N ALA A 314 -9.23 3.18 -18.71
CA ALA A 314 -10.33 3.36 -19.66
C ALA A 314 -10.06 2.65 -21.01
N THR A 315 -9.44 1.47 -20.96
CA THR A 315 -8.76 0.88 -22.11
C THR A 315 -9.74 0.20 -23.05
N ALA A 316 -9.61 0.45 -24.35
CA ALA A 316 -10.27 -0.37 -25.35
C ALA A 316 -9.74 -1.82 -25.23
N THR A 317 -10.64 -2.80 -25.09
CA THR A 317 -10.26 -4.23 -25.02
C THR A 317 -10.70 -4.97 -26.28
N PRO A 318 -9.97 -4.84 -27.40
CA PRO A 318 -10.34 -5.51 -28.63
C PRO A 318 -10.24 -7.03 -28.49
N TYR A 319 -11.16 -7.73 -29.16
CA TYR A 319 -11.26 -9.19 -29.16
C TYR A 319 -9.91 -9.84 -29.51
N GLN A 320 -9.53 -10.88 -28.75
CA GLN A 320 -8.30 -11.67 -28.96
C GLN A 320 -6.97 -10.90 -28.93
N THR A 321 -6.83 -9.85 -28.11
CA THR A 321 -5.52 -9.19 -27.87
C THR A 321 -5.26 -8.97 -26.39
N GLU A 322 -4.00 -8.88 -25.96
CA GLU A 322 -3.60 -8.52 -24.58
C GLU A 322 -3.25 -7.03 -24.42
N LYS A 323 -3.69 -6.19 -25.35
CA LYS A 323 -3.27 -4.78 -25.40
C LYS A 323 -3.79 -3.96 -24.22
N SER A 324 -4.97 -4.30 -23.69
CA SER A 324 -5.57 -3.60 -22.56
C SER A 324 -4.82 -3.92 -21.27
N GLU A 325 -4.62 -5.21 -21.04
CA GLU A 325 -3.85 -5.80 -19.96
C GLU A 325 -2.44 -5.21 -19.85
N GLN A 326 -1.68 -5.26 -20.95
CA GLN A 326 -0.31 -4.73 -21.01
C GLN A 326 -0.27 -3.23 -20.76
N TYR A 327 -1.26 -2.49 -21.27
CA TYR A 327 -1.35 -1.05 -21.04
C TYR A 327 -1.58 -0.72 -19.56
N ILE A 328 -2.53 -1.39 -18.91
CA ILE A 328 -2.83 -1.21 -17.48
C ILE A 328 -1.61 -1.55 -16.63
N GLN A 329 -0.93 -2.67 -16.92
CA GLN A 329 0.30 -3.06 -16.24
C GLN A 329 1.38 -1.97 -16.35
N GLU A 330 1.58 -1.40 -17.54
CA GLU A 330 2.61 -0.41 -17.78
C GLU A 330 2.29 0.93 -17.11
N ILE A 331 1.06 1.45 -17.19
CA ILE A 331 0.70 2.69 -16.49
C ILE A 331 0.73 2.50 -14.97
N ALA A 332 0.40 1.30 -14.47
CA ALA A 332 0.48 0.96 -13.06
C ALA A 332 1.93 1.04 -12.56
N ASN A 333 2.86 0.42 -13.30
CA ASN A 333 4.31 0.48 -13.05
C ASN A 333 4.85 1.91 -13.09
N ASN A 334 4.28 2.77 -13.95
CA ASN A 334 4.63 4.18 -14.08
C ASN A 334 3.93 5.09 -13.04
N GLY A 335 3.37 4.51 -11.98
CA GLY A 335 2.86 5.20 -10.78
C GLY A 335 1.35 5.41 -10.75
N ALA A 336 0.58 4.96 -11.74
CA ALA A 336 -0.88 5.03 -11.70
C ALA A 336 -1.46 4.09 -10.62
N TYR A 337 -0.79 2.98 -10.27
CA TYR A 337 -1.28 2.04 -9.25
C TYR A 337 -1.54 2.75 -7.92
N VAL A 338 -0.60 3.55 -7.43
CA VAL A 338 -0.73 4.29 -6.17
C VAL A 338 -1.78 5.41 -6.27
N ASN A 339 -1.96 5.99 -7.45
CA ASN A 339 -2.72 7.22 -7.66
C ASN A 339 -4.13 7.02 -8.22
N SER A 340 -4.53 5.78 -8.44
CA SER A 340 -5.86 5.41 -8.91
C SER A 340 -6.63 4.66 -7.84
N LYS A 341 -7.92 4.98 -7.70
CA LYS A 341 -8.88 4.22 -6.91
C LYS A 341 -9.24 2.90 -7.62
N ALA A 342 -9.40 2.97 -8.93
CA ALA A 342 -9.74 1.82 -9.78
C ALA A 342 -9.02 1.90 -11.12
N PHE A 343 -8.80 0.73 -11.74
CA PHE A 343 -8.51 0.65 -13.17
C PHE A 343 -9.79 0.29 -13.94
N SER A 344 -10.00 0.94 -15.09
CA SER A 344 -11.15 0.67 -15.95
C SER A 344 -10.75 0.17 -17.33
N TYR A 345 -11.63 -0.62 -17.93
CA TYR A 345 -11.47 -1.19 -19.26
C TYR A 345 -12.83 -1.46 -19.93
N HIS A 346 -12.84 -1.55 -21.26
CA HIS A 346 -14.05 -1.67 -22.07
C HIS A 346 -14.12 -3.02 -22.77
N VAL A 347 -15.10 -3.85 -22.43
CA VAL A 347 -15.29 -5.21 -22.96
C VAL A 347 -16.57 -5.29 -23.79
N TYR A 348 -16.49 -4.79 -25.01
CA TYR A 348 -17.55 -4.92 -25.99
C TYR A 348 -17.59 -6.33 -26.57
N SER A 349 -18.76 -6.96 -26.53
CA SER A 349 -18.96 -8.23 -27.21
C SER A 349 -19.12 -8.03 -28.71
N SER A 350 -18.11 -8.43 -29.48
CA SER A 350 -18.19 -8.56 -30.94
C SER A 350 -18.87 -9.87 -31.40
N SER A 351 -19.27 -10.72 -30.46
CA SER A 351 -19.96 -12.00 -30.65
C SER A 351 -20.75 -12.38 -29.40
N GLU A 352 -21.62 -13.39 -29.47
CA GLU A 352 -22.33 -13.95 -28.29
C GLU A 352 -21.42 -14.70 -27.29
N ASN A 353 -20.09 -14.65 -27.46
CA ASN A 353 -19.17 -15.49 -26.70
C ASN A 353 -18.92 -15.01 -25.26
N MET A 354 -19.69 -15.53 -24.30
CA MET A 354 -19.53 -15.26 -22.88
C MET A 354 -18.17 -15.73 -22.31
N LYS A 355 -17.56 -16.77 -22.90
CA LYS A 355 -16.24 -17.25 -22.48
C LYS A 355 -15.18 -16.16 -22.63
N TRP A 356 -15.21 -15.39 -23.71
CA TRP A 356 -14.23 -14.33 -23.92
C TRP A 356 -14.33 -13.22 -22.87
N LEU A 357 -15.55 -12.83 -22.47
CA LEU A 357 -15.74 -11.87 -21.38
C LEU A 357 -15.15 -12.42 -20.08
N LYS A 358 -15.48 -13.67 -19.72
CA LYS A 358 -14.96 -14.35 -18.53
C LYS A 358 -13.41 -14.37 -18.55
N ASP A 359 -12.80 -14.75 -19.67
CA ASP A 359 -11.35 -14.80 -19.84
C ASP A 359 -10.70 -13.40 -19.69
N LYS A 360 -11.33 -12.34 -20.22
CA LYS A 360 -10.82 -10.96 -20.14
C LYS A 360 -10.94 -10.36 -18.76
N ASN A 361 -12.03 -10.60 -18.05
CA ASN A 361 -12.15 -10.16 -16.67
C ASN A 361 -11.09 -10.86 -15.79
N ASN A 362 -10.85 -12.15 -16.01
CA ASN A 362 -9.83 -12.91 -15.28
C ASN A 362 -8.39 -12.45 -15.60
N SER A 363 -8.07 -12.11 -16.85
CA SER A 363 -6.72 -11.61 -17.20
C SER A 363 -6.42 -10.27 -16.53
N HIS A 364 -7.37 -9.34 -16.52
CA HIS A 364 -7.22 -8.05 -15.83
C HIS A 364 -7.06 -8.23 -14.33
N LYS A 365 -7.83 -9.13 -13.71
CA LYS A 365 -7.65 -9.49 -12.30
C LYS A 365 -6.28 -10.07 -12.01
N SER A 366 -5.77 -10.96 -12.86
CA SER A 366 -4.45 -11.55 -12.64
C SER A 366 -3.37 -10.48 -12.57
N ILE A 367 -3.42 -9.51 -13.49
CA ILE A 367 -2.48 -8.39 -13.56
C ILE A 367 -2.58 -7.49 -12.33
N ILE A 368 -3.80 -7.16 -11.90
CA ILE A 368 -3.99 -6.40 -10.66
C ILE A 368 -3.40 -7.15 -9.46
N ASN A 369 -3.64 -8.46 -9.37
CA ASN A 369 -3.07 -9.25 -8.30
C ASN A 369 -1.54 -9.31 -8.39
N GLU A 370 -0.95 -9.43 -9.59
CA GLU A 370 0.50 -9.39 -9.82
C GLU A 370 1.14 -8.05 -9.42
N LEU A 371 0.40 -6.95 -9.54
CA LEU A 371 0.76 -5.61 -9.07
C LEU A 371 0.68 -5.44 -7.54
N GLY A 372 0.16 -6.44 -6.82
CA GLY A 372 0.00 -6.43 -5.36
C GLY A 372 -1.45 -6.52 -4.89
N GLY A 373 -2.43 -6.60 -5.79
CA GLY A 373 -3.84 -6.71 -5.43
C GLY A 373 -4.40 -5.41 -4.84
N PHE A 374 -5.47 -5.49 -4.04
CA PHE A 374 -6.09 -4.35 -3.34
C PHE A 374 -6.31 -3.12 -4.23
N GLN A 375 -6.84 -3.36 -5.43
CA GLN A 375 -7.14 -2.34 -6.42
C GLN A 375 -8.44 -2.70 -7.12
N ARG A 376 -9.38 -1.75 -7.19
CA ARG A 376 -10.69 -1.98 -7.80
C ARG A 376 -10.58 -2.05 -9.32
N LEU A 377 -11.44 -2.86 -9.93
CA LEU A 377 -11.61 -2.94 -11.38
C LEU A 377 -13.00 -2.47 -11.77
N TYR A 378 -13.08 -1.54 -12.70
CA TYR A 378 -14.33 -1.05 -13.28
C TYR A 378 -14.43 -1.52 -14.73
N ILE A 379 -15.63 -1.88 -15.16
CA ILE A 379 -15.96 -2.01 -16.57
C ILE A 379 -16.81 -0.80 -16.93
N THR A 380 -16.18 0.21 -17.52
CA THR A 380 -16.83 1.48 -17.79
C THR A 380 -17.56 1.52 -19.13
N GLU A 381 -17.39 0.49 -19.95
CA GLU A 381 -18.24 0.19 -21.10
C GLU A 381 -18.30 -1.34 -21.34
N TYR A 382 -19.50 -1.90 -21.38
CA TYR A 382 -19.78 -3.25 -21.89
C TYR A 382 -21.13 -3.26 -22.59
N GLY A 383 -21.40 -4.31 -23.36
CA GLY A 383 -22.73 -4.53 -23.93
C GLY A 383 -22.66 -5.27 -25.26
N ILE A 384 -23.85 -5.53 -25.81
CA ILE A 384 -24.00 -6.23 -27.09
C ILE A 384 -24.75 -5.37 -28.11
N ASN A 385 -24.16 -5.32 -29.29
CA ASN A 385 -24.61 -4.55 -30.42
C ASN A 385 -25.79 -5.25 -31.13
N SER A 386 -26.82 -4.52 -31.56
CA SER A 386 -27.96 -5.12 -32.29
C SER A 386 -27.64 -5.61 -33.71
N ARG A 387 -26.51 -5.20 -34.30
CA ARG A 387 -25.98 -5.82 -35.54
C ARG A 387 -25.26 -7.14 -35.29
N VAL A 388 -24.87 -7.42 -34.03
CA VAL A 388 -24.29 -8.71 -33.64
C VAL A 388 -25.41 -9.69 -33.29
N VAL A 389 -26.41 -9.24 -32.54
CA VAL A 389 -27.61 -10.01 -32.20
C VAL A 389 -28.83 -9.18 -32.55
N GLU A 390 -29.53 -9.52 -33.64
CA GLU A 390 -30.70 -8.75 -34.11
C GLU A 390 -31.94 -8.98 -33.22
N ASN A 391 -32.07 -10.18 -32.65
CA ASN A 391 -33.20 -10.51 -31.80
C ASN A 391 -33.08 -9.83 -30.42
N GLU A 392 -33.97 -8.88 -30.14
CA GLU A 392 -33.97 -8.12 -28.89
C GLU A 392 -34.22 -8.97 -27.63
N ASP A 393 -34.89 -10.12 -27.72
CA ASP A 393 -35.02 -11.04 -26.59
C ASP A 393 -33.65 -11.64 -26.24
N ILE A 394 -32.95 -12.19 -27.24
CA ILE A 394 -31.60 -12.76 -27.06
C ILE A 394 -30.61 -11.68 -26.60
N ARG A 395 -30.70 -10.44 -27.12
CA ARG A 395 -29.89 -9.32 -26.61
C ARG A 395 -30.15 -9.06 -25.13
N GLY A 396 -31.42 -9.08 -24.72
CA GLY A 396 -31.82 -8.92 -23.32
C GLY A 396 -31.19 -9.99 -22.43
N GLU A 397 -31.28 -11.25 -22.85
CA GLU A 397 -30.63 -12.39 -22.17
C GLU A 397 -29.14 -12.14 -21.98
N ARG A 398 -28.42 -11.83 -23.07
CA ARG A 398 -26.97 -11.63 -23.06
C ARG A 398 -26.54 -10.45 -22.19
N ILE A 399 -27.26 -9.33 -22.22
CA ILE A 399 -26.93 -8.16 -21.38
C ILE A 399 -27.04 -8.52 -19.89
N ILE A 400 -28.09 -9.25 -19.50
CA ILE A 400 -28.25 -9.69 -18.11
C ILE A 400 -27.16 -10.68 -17.73
N GLU A 401 -26.88 -11.68 -18.55
CA GLU A 401 -25.79 -12.64 -18.32
C GLU A 401 -24.42 -11.96 -18.20
N GLN A 402 -24.13 -10.95 -19.04
CA GLN A 402 -22.88 -10.16 -18.96
C GLN A 402 -22.79 -9.38 -17.65
N THR A 403 -23.89 -8.74 -17.25
CA THR A 403 -23.96 -7.95 -16.01
C THR A 403 -23.70 -8.85 -14.80
N ILE A 404 -24.39 -9.98 -14.72
CA ILE A 404 -24.22 -10.98 -13.65
C ILE A 404 -22.82 -11.61 -13.68
N THR A 405 -22.25 -11.83 -14.86
CA THR A 405 -20.87 -12.35 -15.00
C THR A 405 -19.85 -11.38 -14.43
N ASN A 406 -20.02 -10.08 -14.64
CA ASN A 406 -19.15 -9.05 -14.06
C ASN A 406 -19.26 -9.03 -12.53
N GLU A 407 -20.47 -9.13 -11.96
CA GLU A 407 -20.69 -9.25 -10.51
C GLU A 407 -20.05 -10.52 -9.94
N LYS A 408 -20.26 -11.68 -10.59
CA LYS A 408 -19.63 -12.96 -10.22
C LYS A 408 -18.11 -12.84 -10.16
N GLN A 409 -17.55 -12.10 -11.11
CA GLN A 409 -16.13 -11.80 -11.16
C GLN A 409 -15.79 -10.54 -10.36
N GLY A 410 -16.54 -10.14 -9.34
CA GLY A 410 -16.14 -9.09 -8.39
C GLY A 410 -15.69 -7.77 -9.06
N ILE A 411 -16.27 -7.43 -10.22
CA ILE A 411 -16.07 -6.13 -10.84
C ILE A 411 -16.87 -5.12 -10.03
N ASP A 412 -16.20 -4.05 -9.59
CA ASP A 412 -16.75 -3.12 -8.62
C ASP A 412 -17.85 -2.26 -9.26
N TYR A 413 -17.56 -1.57 -10.37
CA TYR A 413 -18.56 -0.85 -11.17
C TYR A 413 -18.67 -1.40 -12.58
N SER A 414 -19.89 -1.52 -13.08
CA SER A 414 -20.18 -1.96 -14.45
C SER A 414 -21.16 -1.00 -15.13
N PHE A 415 -20.73 -0.35 -16.21
CA PHE A 415 -21.52 0.60 -16.98
C PHE A 415 -21.92 0.02 -18.33
N LEU A 416 -23.21 -0.24 -18.51
CA LEU A 416 -23.76 -0.71 -19.79
C LEU A 416 -23.65 0.40 -20.82
N TYR A 417 -23.05 0.13 -21.97
CA TYR A 417 -23.10 0.99 -23.13
C TYR A 417 -24.25 0.50 -24.04
N ASN A 418 -25.33 1.28 -24.24
CA ASN A 418 -25.63 2.60 -23.65
C ASN A 418 -27.16 2.74 -23.44
N PHE A 419 -27.60 3.81 -22.79
CA PHE A 419 -29.01 4.11 -22.59
C PHE A 419 -29.82 4.34 -23.89
N ILE A 420 -29.41 5.23 -24.78
CA ILE A 420 -30.07 5.57 -26.05
C ILE A 420 -29.24 5.11 -27.25
N ASP A 421 -29.89 4.71 -28.34
CA ASP A 421 -29.16 4.42 -29.58
C ASP A 421 -28.33 5.61 -30.06
N ASP A 422 -27.13 5.33 -30.57
CA ASP A 422 -26.27 6.37 -31.17
C ASP A 422 -26.77 6.79 -32.57
N PHE A 423 -27.43 5.87 -33.30
CA PHE A 423 -27.88 6.04 -34.69
C PHE A 423 -29.27 5.44 -34.94
N ASP A 424 -30.00 5.91 -35.96
CA ASP A 424 -31.35 5.46 -36.30
C ASP A 424 -31.46 3.97 -36.66
N ASN A 425 -30.39 3.38 -37.23
CA ASN A 425 -30.34 1.97 -37.63
C ASN A 425 -29.75 1.10 -36.51
N SER A 426 -30.44 1.12 -35.35
CA SER A 426 -30.26 0.40 -34.06
C SER A 426 -28.82 0.19 -33.63
N GLN A 427 -28.43 0.57 -32.40
CA GLN A 427 -27.24 0.00 -31.76
C GLN A 427 -27.03 0.38 -30.29
N TYR A 428 -26.77 -0.66 -29.47
CA TYR A 428 -26.48 -0.65 -28.03
C TYR A 428 -27.57 -0.12 -27.10
N GLY A 429 -28.32 0.92 -27.50
CA GLY A 429 -29.36 1.57 -26.69
C GLY A 429 -30.40 0.62 -26.11
N LEU A 430 -30.79 0.85 -24.85
CA LEU A 430 -31.99 0.30 -24.23
C LEU A 430 -33.26 0.99 -24.76
N ILE A 431 -33.14 2.25 -25.20
CA ILE A 431 -34.18 3.02 -25.87
C ILE A 431 -33.71 3.43 -27.27
N ASP A 432 -34.64 3.63 -28.19
CA ASP A 432 -34.32 4.09 -29.55
C ASP A 432 -34.17 5.63 -29.64
N LYS A 433 -33.77 6.13 -30.81
CA LYS A 433 -33.65 7.59 -31.09
C LYS A 433 -34.97 8.37 -30.95
N LYS A 434 -36.11 7.69 -30.94
CA LYS A 434 -37.43 8.30 -30.74
C LYS A 434 -37.84 8.32 -29.26
N ASN A 435 -36.96 7.89 -28.36
CA ASN A 435 -37.22 7.72 -26.92
C ASN A 435 -38.30 6.66 -26.65
N LEU A 436 -38.36 5.61 -27.46
CA LEU A 436 -39.22 4.45 -27.21
C LEU A 436 -38.38 3.32 -26.58
N PRO A 437 -38.86 2.70 -25.48
CA PRO A 437 -38.14 1.62 -24.83
C PRO A 437 -38.16 0.33 -25.67
N LYS A 438 -37.01 -0.34 -25.74
CA LYS A 438 -36.87 -1.66 -26.38
C LYS A 438 -37.12 -2.78 -25.36
N LYS A 439 -37.16 -4.04 -25.82
CA LYS A 439 -37.29 -5.18 -24.90
C LYS A 439 -36.16 -5.25 -23.87
N THR A 440 -34.94 -4.93 -24.30
CA THR A 440 -33.75 -4.84 -23.45
C THR A 440 -33.92 -3.87 -22.28
N TYR A 441 -34.68 -2.77 -22.44
CA TYR A 441 -35.02 -1.87 -21.33
C TYR A 441 -35.80 -2.58 -20.22
N TYR A 442 -36.83 -3.37 -20.58
CA TYR A 442 -37.66 -4.07 -19.61
C TYR A 442 -36.89 -5.21 -18.92
N ALA A 443 -36.01 -5.91 -19.64
CA ALA A 443 -35.12 -6.90 -19.06
C ALA A 443 -34.17 -6.28 -18.02
N MET A 444 -33.49 -5.18 -18.38
CA MET A 444 -32.60 -4.46 -17.47
C MET A 444 -33.35 -3.88 -16.27
N LYS A 445 -34.54 -3.34 -16.48
CA LYS A 445 -35.39 -2.85 -15.39
C LYS A 445 -35.76 -3.97 -14.42
N ASN A 446 -36.23 -5.10 -14.91
CA ASN A 446 -36.58 -6.25 -14.06
C ASN A 446 -35.37 -6.75 -13.27
N TYR A 447 -34.20 -6.81 -13.91
CA TYR A 447 -32.94 -7.11 -13.22
C TYR A 447 -32.67 -6.10 -12.07
N LEU A 448 -32.64 -4.80 -12.36
CA LEU A 448 -32.38 -3.75 -11.36
C LEU A 448 -33.41 -3.72 -10.22
N GLN A 449 -34.68 -3.99 -10.51
CA GLN A 449 -35.73 -4.10 -9.49
C GLN A 449 -35.43 -5.22 -8.48
N ASN A 450 -34.87 -6.33 -8.97
CA ASN A 450 -34.54 -7.49 -8.16
C ASN A 450 -33.18 -7.38 -7.48
N THR A 451 -32.16 -6.79 -8.12
CA THR A 451 -30.78 -6.81 -7.62
C THR A 451 -30.33 -5.53 -6.92
N ASN A 452 -30.92 -4.36 -7.20
CA ASN A 452 -30.56 -3.16 -6.42
C ASN A 452 -30.89 -3.37 -4.95
N GLY A 453 -29.94 -3.07 -4.07
CA GLY A 453 -30.12 -3.32 -2.64
C GLY A 453 -30.01 -4.78 -2.20
N ALA A 454 -29.66 -5.68 -3.12
CA ALA A 454 -29.28 -7.05 -2.80
C ALA A 454 -27.76 -7.18 -2.73
N GLU A 455 -27.27 -8.11 -1.92
CA GLU A 455 -25.86 -8.53 -1.97
C GLU A 455 -25.73 -9.76 -2.86
N TYR A 456 -24.76 -9.75 -3.78
CA TYR A 456 -24.43 -10.92 -4.58
C TYR A 456 -23.66 -11.94 -3.73
N ILE A 457 -24.22 -13.13 -3.53
CA ILE A 457 -23.66 -14.15 -2.62
C ILE A 457 -22.78 -15.18 -3.34
N GLY A 458 -23.12 -15.53 -4.58
CA GLY A 458 -22.33 -16.50 -5.34
C GLY A 458 -23.14 -17.44 -6.21
N THR A 459 -22.48 -18.51 -6.67
CA THR A 459 -23.06 -19.46 -7.62
C THR A 459 -23.53 -20.76 -6.97
N VAL A 460 -24.63 -21.31 -7.44
CA VAL A 460 -25.17 -22.59 -6.99
C VAL A 460 -25.58 -23.50 -8.14
N ASN A 461 -25.36 -24.80 -7.96
CA ASN A 461 -25.78 -25.84 -8.89
C ASN A 461 -27.18 -26.33 -8.51
N ILE A 462 -28.20 -25.94 -9.27
CA ILE A 462 -29.60 -26.37 -9.05
C ILE A 462 -29.85 -27.72 -9.75
N ALA A 463 -29.37 -27.82 -10.99
CA ALA A 463 -29.36 -29.04 -11.81
C ALA A 463 -28.13 -29.01 -12.73
N GLU A 464 -27.74 -30.17 -13.26
CA GLU A 464 -26.63 -30.27 -14.20
C GLU A 464 -26.91 -29.45 -15.47
N GLY A 465 -25.95 -28.58 -15.86
CA GLY A 465 -26.05 -27.70 -17.03
C GLY A 465 -26.72 -26.34 -16.79
N LEU A 466 -27.16 -26.05 -15.56
CA LEU A 466 -27.64 -24.73 -15.18
C LEU A 466 -26.55 -23.89 -14.50
N GLU A 467 -26.40 -22.64 -14.94
CA GLU A 467 -25.68 -21.61 -14.20
C GLU A 467 -26.71 -20.89 -13.31
N GLY A 468 -26.45 -20.83 -11.99
CA GLY A 468 -27.37 -20.26 -11.00
C GLY A 468 -26.65 -19.30 -10.07
N HIS A 469 -27.24 -18.13 -9.83
CA HIS A 469 -26.65 -17.02 -9.07
C HIS A 469 -27.57 -16.60 -7.94
N VAL A 470 -27.05 -16.59 -6.72
CA VAL A 470 -27.80 -16.30 -5.50
C VAL A 470 -27.53 -14.86 -5.06
N TYR A 471 -28.62 -14.14 -4.80
CA TYR A 471 -28.62 -12.79 -4.24
C TYR A 471 -29.33 -12.80 -2.87
N ASP A 472 -28.82 -12.08 -1.89
CA ASP A 472 -29.54 -11.79 -0.64
C ASP A 472 -30.34 -10.50 -0.81
N LYS A 473 -31.64 -10.66 -1.09
CA LYS A 473 -32.58 -9.55 -1.22
C LYS A 473 -33.46 -9.48 0.02
N GLY A 474 -33.12 -8.58 0.94
CA GLY A 474 -33.89 -8.39 2.16
C GLY A 474 -33.92 -9.64 3.05
N GLY A 475 -32.79 -10.30 3.23
CA GLY A 475 -32.66 -11.50 4.05
C GLY A 475 -33.19 -12.78 3.40
N LYS A 476 -33.54 -12.74 2.11
CA LYS A 476 -34.13 -13.88 1.38
C LYS A 476 -33.36 -14.17 0.10
N PRO A 477 -33.11 -15.45 -0.21
CA PRO A 477 -32.43 -15.81 -1.44
C PRO A 477 -33.34 -15.57 -2.65
N ILE A 478 -32.81 -14.85 -3.64
CA ILE A 478 -33.32 -14.82 -5.01
C ILE A 478 -32.29 -15.52 -5.88
N ILE A 479 -32.73 -16.44 -6.74
CA ILE A 479 -31.83 -17.13 -7.67
C ILE A 479 -32.15 -16.70 -9.09
N ILE A 480 -31.14 -16.21 -9.81
CA ILE A 480 -31.21 -15.99 -11.25
C ILE A 480 -30.49 -17.15 -11.92
N THR A 481 -31.17 -17.89 -12.81
CA THR A 481 -30.60 -19.09 -13.43
C THR A 481 -30.97 -19.23 -14.90
N TRP A 482 -30.07 -19.82 -15.67
CA TRP A 482 -30.25 -20.16 -17.09
C TRP A 482 -29.46 -21.42 -17.45
N SER A 483 -29.77 -22.01 -18.60
CA SER A 483 -29.03 -23.11 -19.20
C SER A 483 -27.79 -22.59 -19.92
N GLU A 484 -26.62 -23.15 -19.62
CA GLU A 484 -25.36 -22.76 -20.27
C GLU A 484 -25.30 -23.16 -21.77
N ASN A 485 -26.20 -24.03 -22.21
CA ASN A 485 -26.24 -24.54 -23.58
C ASN A 485 -27.62 -24.38 -24.22
N SER A 486 -27.67 -23.64 -25.34
CA SER A 486 -28.87 -23.36 -26.12
C SER A 486 -29.60 -24.57 -26.67
N THR A 487 -28.99 -25.76 -26.69
CA THR A 487 -29.66 -27.00 -27.11
C THR A 487 -30.37 -27.74 -25.97
N ASN A 488 -30.14 -27.33 -24.72
CA ASN A 488 -30.57 -28.08 -23.55
C ASN A 488 -31.64 -27.30 -22.78
N ASN A 489 -32.91 -27.64 -23.03
CA ASN A 489 -34.00 -27.30 -22.13
C ASN A 489 -33.90 -28.21 -20.90
N ILE A 490 -33.65 -27.64 -19.72
CA ILE A 490 -33.45 -28.39 -18.49
C ILE A 490 -34.72 -28.28 -17.65
N GLN A 491 -35.25 -29.42 -17.21
CA GLN A 491 -36.45 -29.47 -16.37
C GLN A 491 -36.07 -29.64 -14.90
N ILE A 492 -36.59 -28.77 -14.03
CA ILE A 492 -36.49 -28.88 -12.58
C ILE A 492 -37.88 -29.06 -11.95
N ASP A 493 -37.95 -29.66 -10.76
CA ASP A 493 -39.19 -29.74 -9.99
C ASP A 493 -39.65 -28.34 -9.58
N TYR A 494 -40.87 -27.95 -9.98
CA TYR A 494 -41.47 -26.70 -9.53
C TYR A 494 -42.13 -26.94 -8.17
N LYS A 495 -41.38 -26.73 -7.09
CA LYS A 495 -41.86 -27.00 -5.73
C LYS A 495 -41.28 -26.01 -4.74
N ASP A 496 -42.16 -25.42 -3.92
CA ASP A 496 -41.79 -24.54 -2.80
C ASP A 496 -41.00 -23.28 -3.24
N PHE A 497 -41.20 -22.79 -4.46
CA PHE A 497 -40.69 -21.50 -4.96
C PHE A 497 -41.65 -20.92 -6.02
N THR A 498 -41.47 -19.65 -6.37
CA THR A 498 -42.14 -19.04 -7.53
C THR A 498 -41.12 -18.63 -8.60
N ALA A 499 -41.52 -18.65 -9.88
CA ALA A 499 -40.62 -18.34 -10.99
C ALA A 499 -41.17 -17.21 -11.88
N LYS A 500 -40.28 -16.31 -12.31
CA LYS A 500 -40.58 -15.26 -13.28
C LYS A 500 -39.58 -15.25 -14.42
N ASP A 501 -40.03 -14.88 -15.61
CA ASP A 501 -39.18 -14.76 -16.80
C ASP A 501 -38.29 -13.50 -16.76
N LEU A 502 -37.50 -13.32 -17.82
CA LEU A 502 -36.61 -12.18 -18.02
C LEU A 502 -37.30 -10.82 -17.83
N TYR A 503 -38.59 -10.73 -18.13
CA TYR A 503 -39.38 -9.50 -18.10
C TYR A 503 -40.26 -9.37 -16.86
N GLY A 504 -40.15 -10.30 -15.91
CA GLY A 504 -40.88 -10.27 -14.65
C GLY A 504 -42.28 -10.87 -14.72
N LYS A 505 -42.61 -11.63 -15.77
CA LYS A 505 -43.89 -12.34 -15.90
C LYS A 505 -43.83 -13.69 -15.21
N ASP A 506 -44.88 -14.05 -14.49
CA ASP A 506 -44.98 -15.34 -13.80
C ASP A 506 -44.92 -16.52 -14.78
N ILE A 507 -44.08 -17.50 -14.46
CA ILE A 507 -43.99 -18.78 -15.17
C ILE A 507 -44.76 -19.83 -14.36
N GLN A 508 -45.71 -20.50 -14.99
CA GLN A 508 -46.44 -21.62 -14.39
C GLN A 508 -45.73 -22.95 -14.71
N PRO A 509 -45.79 -23.94 -13.82
CA PRO A 509 -45.27 -25.26 -14.12
C PRO A 509 -46.05 -25.92 -15.27
N ASP A 510 -45.41 -26.89 -15.93
CA ASP A 510 -46.09 -27.76 -16.87
C ASP A 510 -47.08 -28.72 -16.16
N GLU A 511 -47.82 -29.51 -16.95
CA GLU A 511 -48.82 -30.46 -16.43
C GLU A 511 -48.24 -31.51 -15.45
N ASN A 512 -46.92 -31.72 -15.45
CA ASN A 512 -46.21 -32.63 -14.57
C ASN A 512 -45.59 -31.93 -13.35
N GLY A 513 -45.85 -30.64 -13.15
CA GLY A 513 -45.26 -29.87 -12.05
C GLY A 513 -43.79 -29.52 -12.29
N LYS A 514 -43.32 -29.45 -13.54
CA LYS A 514 -41.92 -29.12 -13.89
C LYS A 514 -41.80 -27.70 -14.43
N LEU A 515 -40.68 -27.04 -14.08
CA LEU A 515 -40.24 -25.80 -14.71
C LEU A 515 -39.22 -26.13 -15.80
N THR A 516 -39.40 -25.60 -17.01
CA THR A 516 -38.39 -25.69 -18.07
C THR A 516 -37.54 -24.43 -18.09
N ILE A 517 -36.23 -24.59 -17.89
CA ILE A 517 -35.24 -23.51 -17.97
C ILE A 517 -34.49 -23.62 -19.30
N THR A 518 -34.42 -22.50 -20.02
CA THR A 518 -33.73 -22.34 -21.31
C THR A 518 -32.50 -21.43 -21.13
N THR A 519 -31.93 -20.89 -22.22
CA THR A 519 -30.89 -19.85 -22.13
C THR A 519 -31.40 -18.52 -21.61
N SER A 520 -32.73 -18.32 -21.54
CA SER A 520 -33.30 -17.10 -21.00
C SER A 520 -33.20 -17.10 -19.47
N PRO A 521 -32.65 -16.05 -18.83
CA PRO A 521 -32.63 -15.95 -17.38
C PRO A 521 -34.02 -16.06 -16.75
N VAL A 522 -34.14 -16.92 -15.74
CA VAL A 522 -35.32 -17.12 -14.92
C VAL A 522 -35.02 -16.72 -13.48
N TYR A 523 -35.92 -15.97 -12.86
CA TYR A 523 -35.83 -15.52 -11.48
C TYR A 523 -36.66 -16.45 -10.60
N LEU A 524 -36.01 -17.08 -9.62
CA LEU A 524 -36.64 -17.94 -8.63
C LEU A 524 -36.71 -17.21 -7.28
N TYR A 525 -37.90 -17.14 -6.72
CA TYR A 525 -38.20 -16.49 -5.44
C TYR A 525 -38.70 -17.50 -4.43
N ASP A 526 -38.64 -17.14 -3.14
CA ASP A 526 -39.11 -17.98 -2.03
C ASP A 526 -38.39 -19.35 -1.95
N VAL A 527 -37.18 -19.43 -2.51
CA VAL A 527 -36.35 -20.65 -2.45
C VAL A 527 -35.83 -20.90 -1.03
N ASP A 528 -35.35 -22.11 -0.78
CA ASP A 528 -34.82 -22.51 0.53
C ASP A 528 -33.64 -21.62 0.98
N TYR A 529 -33.66 -21.20 2.25
CA TYR A 529 -32.59 -20.40 2.87
C TYR A 529 -31.20 -21.06 2.75
N ASN A 530 -31.14 -22.38 2.63
CA ASN A 530 -29.89 -23.13 2.48
C ASN A 530 -29.09 -22.78 1.20
N TYR A 531 -29.73 -22.15 0.22
CA TYR A 531 -29.06 -21.74 -1.01
C TYR A 531 -27.98 -20.68 -0.76
N PHE A 532 -28.10 -19.85 0.29
CA PHE A 532 -27.01 -18.97 0.72
C PHE A 532 -25.76 -19.75 1.09
N TYR A 533 -25.89 -20.74 1.97
CA TYR A 533 -24.76 -21.53 2.45
C TYR A 533 -24.12 -22.37 1.35
N LYS A 534 -24.92 -22.90 0.40
CA LYS A 534 -24.41 -23.59 -0.79
C LYS A 534 -23.59 -22.67 -1.69
N ALA A 535 -24.10 -21.46 -1.98
CA ALA A 535 -23.40 -20.49 -2.81
C ALA A 535 -22.08 -20.03 -2.17
N ILE A 536 -22.11 -19.67 -0.88
CA ILE A 536 -20.93 -19.30 -0.09
C ILE A 536 -19.88 -20.41 -0.11
N SER A 537 -20.30 -21.65 0.15
CA SER A 537 -19.41 -22.82 0.12
C SER A 537 -18.75 -23.00 -1.24
N ASN A 538 -19.52 -22.91 -2.33
CA ASN A 538 -19.00 -23.09 -3.68
C ASN A 538 -17.94 -22.04 -4.03
N VAL A 539 -18.24 -20.76 -3.78
CA VAL A 539 -17.33 -19.65 -4.08
C VAL A 539 -16.05 -19.76 -3.24
N ALA A 540 -16.17 -19.92 -1.93
CA ALA A 540 -15.01 -20.02 -1.05
C ALA A 540 -14.11 -21.21 -1.43
N THR A 541 -14.71 -22.37 -1.73
CA THR A 541 -13.96 -23.58 -2.10
C THR A 541 -13.17 -23.38 -3.40
N SER A 542 -13.80 -22.81 -4.44
CA SER A 542 -13.14 -22.51 -5.71
C SER A 542 -11.95 -21.56 -5.52
N LYS A 543 -12.16 -20.47 -4.78
CA LYS A 543 -11.10 -19.47 -4.55
C LYS A 543 -9.95 -20.02 -3.70
N TYR A 544 -10.19 -20.95 -2.78
CA TYR A 544 -9.11 -21.67 -2.10
C TYR A 544 -8.29 -22.54 -3.05
N ASP A 545 -8.93 -23.19 -4.03
CA ASP A 545 -8.21 -23.96 -5.04
C ASP A 545 -7.35 -23.05 -5.92
N GLU A 546 -7.89 -21.91 -6.36
CA GLU A 546 -7.14 -20.88 -7.10
C GLU A 546 -5.95 -20.34 -6.29
N PHE A 547 -6.13 -20.06 -4.99
CA PHE A 547 -5.05 -19.61 -4.11
C PHE A 547 -3.92 -20.64 -3.99
N LYS A 548 -4.28 -21.91 -3.77
CA LYS A 548 -3.30 -23.01 -3.65
C LYS A 548 -2.54 -23.23 -4.97
N GLU A 549 -3.24 -23.15 -6.11
CA GLU A 549 -2.62 -23.29 -7.42
C GLU A 549 -1.62 -22.16 -7.68
N LYS A 550 -2.04 -20.90 -7.45
CA LYS A 550 -1.21 -19.73 -7.76
C LYS A 550 0.02 -19.59 -6.86
N PHE A 551 -0.10 -19.92 -5.58
CA PHE A 551 0.95 -19.69 -4.57
C PHE A 551 1.56 -20.99 -4.02
N ALA A 552 1.54 -22.07 -4.79
CA ALA A 552 2.06 -23.37 -4.38
C ALA A 552 3.51 -23.29 -3.84
N THR A 553 4.35 -22.42 -4.43
CA THR A 553 5.76 -22.26 -4.03
C THR A 553 5.89 -21.53 -2.69
N GLU A 554 5.14 -20.45 -2.50
CA GLU A 554 5.13 -19.65 -1.28
C GLU A 554 4.51 -20.43 -0.11
N ILE A 555 3.45 -21.20 -0.37
CA ILE A 555 2.79 -22.04 0.64
C ILE A 555 3.78 -23.06 1.22
N LEU A 556 4.61 -23.70 0.38
CA LEU A 556 5.61 -24.67 0.84
C LEU A 556 6.71 -24.08 1.74
N GLN A 557 6.96 -22.77 1.67
CA GLN A 557 7.93 -22.11 2.54
C GLN A 557 7.40 -21.95 3.97
N ILE A 558 6.08 -21.86 4.16
CA ILE A 558 5.45 -21.63 5.45
C ILE A 558 5.03 -22.96 6.09
N SER A 559 5.69 -23.30 7.20
CA SER A 559 5.49 -24.57 7.90
C SER A 559 4.06 -24.73 8.40
N GLY A 560 3.38 -25.81 7.99
CA GLY A 560 2.00 -26.12 8.40
C GLY A 560 0.92 -25.23 7.77
N PHE A 561 1.27 -24.35 6.83
CA PHE A 561 0.30 -23.42 6.25
C PHE A 561 -0.74 -24.10 5.36
N GLU A 562 -0.31 -25.06 4.53
CA GLU A 562 -1.21 -25.86 3.69
C GLU A 562 -2.28 -26.59 4.53
N GLU A 563 -1.91 -27.13 5.70
CA GLU A 563 -2.86 -27.76 6.60
C GLU A 563 -3.90 -26.76 7.12
N LYS A 564 -3.48 -25.54 7.46
CA LYS A 564 -4.39 -24.47 7.88
C LYS A 564 -5.34 -24.05 6.77
N ILE A 565 -4.84 -23.91 5.53
CA ILE A 565 -5.68 -23.63 4.35
C ILE A 565 -6.71 -24.74 4.18
N ASN A 566 -6.29 -26.01 4.17
CA ASN A 566 -7.18 -27.17 4.03
C ASN A 566 -8.22 -27.23 5.16
N GLN A 567 -7.85 -26.89 6.40
CA GLN A 567 -8.81 -26.79 7.51
C GLN A 567 -9.89 -25.72 7.26
N ARG A 568 -9.54 -24.58 6.65
CA ARG A 568 -10.51 -23.52 6.33
C ARG A 568 -11.36 -23.87 5.11
N GLN A 569 -10.76 -24.49 4.09
CA GLN A 569 -11.48 -24.98 2.92
C GLN A 569 -12.49 -26.07 3.30
N ASN A 570 -12.08 -27.07 4.10
CA ASN A 570 -12.96 -28.13 4.60
C ASN A 570 -14.13 -27.58 5.42
N TYR A 571 -13.88 -26.55 6.25
CA TYR A 571 -14.96 -25.86 6.96
C TYR A 571 -15.94 -25.23 5.97
N SER A 572 -15.44 -24.50 4.96
CA SER A 572 -16.29 -23.87 3.94
C SER A 572 -17.13 -24.89 3.17
N GLN A 573 -16.54 -26.03 2.78
CA GLN A 573 -17.27 -27.14 2.15
C GLN A 573 -18.38 -27.71 3.06
N SER A 574 -18.13 -27.79 4.37
CA SER A 574 -19.14 -28.28 5.32
C SER A 574 -20.34 -27.33 5.45
N VAL A 575 -20.15 -26.03 5.18
CA VAL A 575 -21.21 -25.02 5.24
C VAL A 575 -22.33 -25.33 4.23
N ALA A 576 -22.05 -25.94 3.07
CA ALA A 576 -23.07 -26.27 2.07
C ALA A 576 -24.24 -27.13 2.61
N ASN A 577 -23.99 -27.94 3.64
CA ASN A 577 -25.01 -28.82 4.25
C ASN A 577 -25.73 -28.17 5.44
N THR A 578 -25.44 -26.90 5.72
CA THR A 578 -26.00 -26.17 6.85
C THR A 578 -27.40 -25.67 6.51
N GLN A 579 -28.36 -25.93 7.38
CA GLN A 579 -29.69 -25.30 7.30
C GLN A 579 -29.72 -23.97 8.08
N LYS A 580 -28.93 -23.89 9.16
CA LYS A 580 -28.87 -22.75 10.05
C LYS A 580 -27.49 -22.64 10.71
N LEU A 581 -26.91 -21.45 10.66
CA LEU A 581 -25.64 -21.13 11.32
C LEU A 581 -25.85 -20.00 12.34
N MET A 582 -25.25 -20.16 13.53
CA MET A 582 -25.25 -19.11 14.56
C MET A 582 -24.28 -17.99 14.19
N GLN A 583 -24.68 -16.74 14.41
CA GLN A 583 -23.85 -15.55 14.18
C GLN A 583 -22.42 -15.67 14.76
N ASN A 584 -22.27 -16.02 16.04
CA ASN A 584 -20.96 -16.13 16.68
C ASN A 584 -20.05 -17.17 16.04
N THR A 585 -20.63 -18.24 15.48
CA THR A 585 -19.90 -19.26 14.74
C THR A 585 -19.36 -18.69 13.43
N ALA A 586 -20.18 -17.93 12.69
CA ALA A 586 -19.76 -17.26 11.45
C ALA A 586 -18.67 -16.21 11.71
N ILE A 587 -18.83 -15.37 12.75
CA ILE A 587 -17.81 -14.39 13.16
C ILE A 587 -16.48 -15.07 13.49
N THR A 588 -16.54 -16.19 14.23
CA THR A 588 -15.34 -16.97 14.56
C THR A 588 -14.70 -17.57 13.31
N ALA A 589 -15.50 -18.04 12.36
CA ALA A 589 -15.01 -18.58 11.10
C ALA A 589 -14.30 -17.51 10.24
N MET A 590 -14.87 -16.31 10.14
CA MET A 590 -14.24 -15.18 9.46
C MET A 590 -12.91 -14.82 10.11
N LYS A 591 -12.86 -14.64 11.44
CA LYS A 591 -11.61 -14.36 12.16
C LYS A 591 -10.54 -15.43 11.90
N ARG A 592 -10.91 -16.71 11.95
CA ARG A 592 -10.01 -17.85 11.65
C ARG A 592 -9.55 -17.92 10.20
N HIS A 593 -10.29 -17.34 9.26
CA HIS A 593 -9.86 -17.22 7.89
C HIS A 593 -8.79 -16.12 7.76
N TYR A 594 -9.01 -14.95 8.36
CA TYR A 594 -8.02 -13.85 8.32
C TYR A 594 -6.74 -14.15 9.13
N GLU A 595 -6.76 -15.13 10.05
CA GLU A 595 -5.53 -15.70 10.64
C GLU A 595 -4.55 -16.23 9.57
N LEU A 596 -5.02 -16.62 8.37
CA LEU A 596 -4.13 -17.03 7.28
C LEU A 596 -3.21 -15.89 6.82
N GLY A 597 -3.72 -14.66 6.74
CA GLY A 597 -2.89 -13.50 6.43
C GLY A 597 -1.94 -13.13 7.56
N ASP A 598 -2.34 -13.35 8.82
CA ASP A 598 -1.43 -13.17 9.97
C ASP A 598 -0.26 -14.15 9.94
N ILE A 599 -0.50 -15.39 9.49
CA ILE A 599 0.52 -16.41 9.28
C ILE A 599 1.47 -15.99 8.14
N ILE A 600 0.94 -15.50 7.01
CA ILE A 600 1.76 -14.99 5.89
C ILE A 600 2.66 -13.84 6.37
N LEU A 601 2.08 -12.83 7.03
CA LEU A 601 2.83 -11.66 7.52
C LEU A 601 3.89 -12.05 8.55
N LYS A 602 3.57 -13.00 9.44
CA LYS A 602 4.54 -13.50 10.42
C LYS A 602 5.69 -14.25 9.75
N ALA A 603 5.39 -15.12 8.79
CA ALA A 603 6.43 -15.85 8.06
C ALA A 603 7.33 -14.90 7.24
N TYR A 604 6.76 -13.82 6.71
CA TYR A 604 7.51 -12.76 6.03
C TYR A 604 8.42 -11.99 7.02
N GLU A 605 7.90 -11.60 8.18
CA GLU A 605 8.66 -10.93 9.25
C GLU A 605 9.83 -11.79 9.77
N GLU A 606 9.61 -13.09 9.95
CA GLU A 606 10.61 -14.05 10.45
C GLU A 606 11.60 -14.50 9.36
N GLY A 607 11.45 -14.03 8.10
CA GLY A 607 12.30 -14.41 6.97
C GLY A 607 12.12 -15.86 6.49
N GLN A 608 11.05 -16.54 6.95
CA GLN A 608 10.64 -17.87 6.50
C GLN A 608 10.09 -17.82 5.07
N LEU A 609 9.24 -16.84 4.78
CA LEU A 609 8.74 -16.57 3.44
C LEU A 609 9.63 -15.52 2.77
N LYS A 610 10.40 -15.93 1.77
CA LYS A 610 11.29 -15.03 1.01
C LYS A 610 10.59 -14.55 -0.24
N ALA A 611 9.97 -13.37 -0.15
CA ALA A 611 9.29 -12.75 -1.27
C ALA A 611 9.35 -11.22 -1.17
N GLU A 612 9.21 -10.56 -2.32
CA GLU A 612 9.06 -9.09 -2.37
C GLU A 612 7.72 -8.65 -1.77
N PRO A 613 7.63 -7.43 -1.20
CA PRO A 613 6.38 -6.93 -0.60
C PRO A 613 5.16 -7.02 -1.51
N VAL A 614 5.35 -6.83 -2.83
CA VAL A 614 4.28 -6.97 -3.82
C VAL A 614 3.63 -8.35 -3.77
N LYS A 615 4.44 -9.41 -3.68
CA LYS A 615 3.97 -10.79 -3.66
C LYS A 615 3.24 -11.11 -2.36
N ILE A 616 3.71 -10.57 -1.23
CA ILE A 616 3.00 -10.66 0.06
C ILE A 616 1.61 -10.04 -0.05
N SER A 617 1.53 -8.84 -0.63
CA SER A 617 0.26 -8.15 -0.87
C SER A 617 -0.66 -8.96 -1.80
N SER A 618 -0.14 -9.53 -2.88
CA SER A 618 -0.89 -10.40 -3.80
C SER A 618 -1.51 -11.61 -3.09
N MET A 619 -0.78 -12.22 -2.15
CA MET A 619 -1.31 -13.34 -1.36
C MET A 619 -2.43 -12.87 -0.43
N LEU A 620 -2.22 -11.76 0.28
CA LEU A 620 -3.24 -11.18 1.17
C LEU A 620 -4.50 -10.76 0.43
N ASP A 621 -4.37 -10.27 -0.81
CA ASP A 621 -5.50 -9.89 -1.67
C ASP A 621 -6.37 -11.09 -2.05
N MET A 622 -5.77 -12.24 -2.41
CA MET A 622 -6.54 -13.45 -2.70
C MET A 622 -7.15 -14.08 -1.44
N ILE A 623 -6.47 -14.00 -0.28
CA ILE A 623 -7.10 -14.36 1.00
C ILE A 623 -8.29 -13.42 1.26
N ASN A 624 -8.13 -12.11 1.09
CA ASN A 624 -9.22 -11.15 1.22
C ASN A 624 -10.41 -11.47 0.30
N ASP A 625 -10.16 -11.85 -0.96
CA ASP A 625 -11.21 -12.21 -1.91
C ASP A 625 -11.99 -13.49 -1.51
N ILE A 626 -11.33 -14.44 -0.84
CA ILE A 626 -12.00 -15.57 -0.18
C ILE A 626 -12.79 -15.07 1.06
N GLY A 627 -12.23 -14.10 1.77
CA GLY A 627 -12.80 -13.44 2.94
C GLY A 627 -14.17 -12.83 2.69
N ASN A 628 -14.44 -12.34 1.48
CA ASN A 628 -15.78 -11.89 1.05
C ASN A 628 -16.86 -12.96 1.29
N SER A 629 -16.58 -14.23 1.01
CA SER A 629 -17.54 -15.32 1.29
C SER A 629 -17.77 -15.56 2.78
N TYR A 630 -16.79 -15.26 3.64
CA TYR A 630 -16.97 -15.29 5.09
C TYR A 630 -17.71 -14.04 5.60
N GLU A 631 -17.55 -12.88 4.95
CA GLU A 631 -18.38 -11.71 5.19
C GLU A 631 -19.86 -12.03 4.90
N ASP A 632 -20.15 -12.60 3.72
CA ASP A 632 -21.49 -13.06 3.35
C ASP A 632 -22.03 -14.07 4.37
N LEU A 633 -21.20 -15.01 4.82
CA LEU A 633 -21.58 -15.98 5.85
C LEU A 633 -22.00 -15.31 7.15
N VAL A 634 -21.30 -14.26 7.58
CA VAL A 634 -21.69 -13.46 8.75
C VAL A 634 -23.01 -12.75 8.49
N THR A 635 -23.14 -12.06 7.34
CA THR A 635 -24.36 -11.33 6.95
C THR A 635 -25.59 -12.24 7.02
N VAL A 636 -25.58 -13.38 6.33
CA VAL A 636 -26.75 -14.29 6.30
C VAL A 636 -26.98 -15.02 7.62
N SER A 637 -25.95 -15.22 8.47
CA SER A 637 -26.12 -15.90 9.76
C SER A 637 -26.76 -15.00 10.82
N VAL A 638 -26.53 -13.70 10.75
CA VAL A 638 -27.18 -12.71 11.62
C VAL A 638 -28.68 -12.70 11.36
N ASN A 639 -29.09 -12.61 10.10
CA ASN A 639 -30.52 -12.56 9.71
C ASN A 639 -31.28 -13.81 10.19
N ASN A 640 -30.66 -14.99 10.05
CA ASN A 640 -31.23 -16.24 10.56
C ASN A 640 -31.38 -16.24 12.10
N THR A 641 -30.39 -15.69 12.81
CA THR A 641 -30.42 -15.60 14.28
C THR A 641 -31.53 -14.65 14.75
N ILE A 642 -31.66 -13.48 14.11
CA ILE A 642 -32.73 -12.51 14.37
C ILE A 642 -34.09 -13.20 14.20
N ASN A 643 -34.34 -13.81 13.04
CA ASN A 643 -35.62 -14.45 12.72
C ASN A 643 -36.04 -15.61 13.64
N SER A 644 -35.16 -16.09 14.52
CA SER A 644 -35.40 -17.28 15.33
C SER A 644 -35.30 -17.11 16.85
N VAL A 645 -34.66 -16.06 17.35
CA VAL A 645 -34.40 -15.89 18.79
C VAL A 645 -34.63 -14.45 19.28
N MET A 646 -34.37 -13.44 18.45
CA MET A 646 -34.50 -12.02 18.80
C MET A 646 -35.75 -11.43 18.15
N LYS A 647 -36.54 -10.62 18.89
CA LYS A 647 -37.84 -10.15 18.37
C LYS A 647 -37.73 -8.88 17.54
N THR A 648 -36.62 -8.14 17.64
CA THR A 648 -36.45 -6.83 16.99
C THR A 648 -34.98 -6.57 16.61
N LEU A 649 -34.75 -5.79 15.54
CA LEU A 649 -33.41 -5.31 15.14
C LEU A 649 -32.65 -4.61 16.29
N ASP A 650 -33.37 -3.95 17.20
CA ASP A 650 -32.78 -3.25 18.35
C ASP A 650 -31.97 -4.16 19.30
N GLU A 651 -32.26 -5.46 19.33
CA GLU A 651 -31.54 -6.45 20.15
C GLU A 651 -30.27 -6.98 19.46
N ALA A 652 -30.13 -6.77 18.15
CA ALA A 652 -28.99 -7.17 17.33
C ALA A 652 -28.06 -6.00 16.95
N ASN A 653 -28.38 -4.78 17.40
CA ASN A 653 -27.56 -3.60 17.15
C ASN A 653 -26.11 -3.86 17.55
N VAL A 654 -25.21 -3.60 16.59
CA VAL A 654 -23.78 -3.51 16.87
C VAL A 654 -23.61 -2.49 17.98
N ASP A 655 -22.98 -2.90 19.07
CA ASP A 655 -22.59 -1.96 20.11
C ASP A 655 -21.78 -0.86 19.41
N SER A 656 -22.27 0.38 19.45
CA SER A 656 -21.59 1.56 18.90
C SER A 656 -20.11 1.68 19.32
N SER A 657 -19.74 1.01 20.41
CA SER A 657 -18.35 0.84 20.85
C SER A 657 -17.46 0.08 19.84
N GLU A 658 -17.99 -0.85 19.05
CA GLU A 658 -17.22 -1.64 18.07
C GLU A 658 -16.84 -0.82 16.84
N LEU A 659 -17.76 -0.02 16.28
CA LEU A 659 -17.46 0.91 15.18
C LEU A 659 -16.40 1.94 15.61
N THR A 660 -16.52 2.46 16.83
CA THR A 660 -15.54 3.38 17.42
C THR A 660 -14.16 2.73 17.52
N THR A 661 -14.10 1.47 17.96
CA THR A 661 -12.85 0.71 18.08
C THR A 661 -12.20 0.46 16.71
N THR A 662 -12.99 0.12 15.69
CA THR A 662 -12.49 -0.04 14.31
C THR A 662 -11.93 1.26 13.77
N LYS A 663 -12.65 2.39 13.96
CA LYS A 663 -12.18 3.70 13.53
C LYS A 663 -10.85 4.08 14.18
N GLN A 664 -10.71 3.86 15.49
CA GLN A 664 -9.45 4.10 16.22
C GLN A 664 -8.28 3.30 15.60
N LYS A 665 -8.48 2.02 15.28
CA LYS A 665 -7.44 1.20 14.63
C LYS A 665 -7.05 1.68 13.23
N ILE A 666 -8.04 2.13 12.45
CA ILE A 666 -7.79 2.73 11.14
C ILE A 666 -6.93 3.99 11.31
N ASP A 667 -7.30 4.87 12.25
CA ASP A 667 -6.58 6.12 12.51
C ASP A 667 -5.17 5.87 13.06
N GLU A 668 -4.99 4.89 13.95
CA GLU A 668 -3.67 4.45 14.44
C GLU A 668 -2.77 3.97 13.30
N THR A 669 -3.34 3.18 12.37
CA THR A 669 -2.61 2.65 11.21
C THR A 669 -2.27 3.73 10.20
N GLU A 670 -3.20 4.64 9.93
CA GLU A 670 -2.96 5.81 9.09
C GLU A 670 -1.85 6.70 9.67
N ASN A 671 -1.87 6.94 10.98
CA ASN A 671 -0.81 7.69 11.66
C ASN A 671 0.55 6.98 11.57
N LEU A 672 0.60 5.66 11.76
CA LEU A 672 1.83 4.89 11.59
C LEU A 672 2.42 5.07 10.19
N ILE A 673 1.60 4.97 9.14
CA ILE A 673 2.03 5.15 7.75
C ILE A 673 2.49 6.60 7.50
N ASN A 674 1.67 7.58 7.88
CA ASN A 674 1.92 9.00 7.56
C ASN A 674 3.11 9.61 8.31
N THR A 675 3.48 9.07 9.47
CA THR A 675 4.66 9.53 10.23
C THR A 675 5.98 8.94 9.73
N ASN A 676 5.96 7.91 8.88
CA ASN A 676 7.14 7.23 8.35
C ASN A 676 7.38 7.55 6.87
N THR A 677 7.45 8.84 6.52
CA THR A 677 7.56 9.32 5.13
C THR A 677 8.84 8.91 4.39
N ASP A 678 9.86 8.47 5.12
CA ASP A 678 11.13 7.98 4.57
C ASP A 678 11.02 6.55 4.00
N VAL A 679 9.92 5.85 4.28
CA VAL A 679 9.67 4.46 3.87
C VAL A 679 8.54 4.44 2.85
N GLU A 680 8.74 3.74 1.74
CA GLU A 680 7.69 3.53 0.74
C GLU A 680 6.72 2.42 1.20
N ILE A 681 5.53 2.82 1.66
CA ILE A 681 4.52 1.92 2.26
C ILE A 681 3.29 1.83 1.33
N ILE A 682 3.48 1.32 0.10
CA ILE A 682 2.40 1.25 -0.90
C ILE A 682 1.32 0.24 -0.51
N TYR A 683 1.68 -1.01 -0.30
CA TYR A 683 0.72 -2.11 -0.13
C TYR A 683 -0.10 -2.00 1.16
N PRO A 684 0.47 -1.68 2.33
CA PRO A 684 -0.32 -1.46 3.52
C PRO A 684 -1.30 -0.30 3.38
N THR A 685 -0.95 0.74 2.62
CA THR A 685 -1.86 1.86 2.31
C THR A 685 -3.05 1.39 1.47
N LYS A 686 -2.84 0.49 0.50
CA LYS A 686 -3.93 -0.09 -0.30
C LYS A 686 -4.85 -0.98 0.53
N ILE A 687 -4.30 -1.82 1.41
CA ILE A 687 -5.08 -2.63 2.35
C ILE A 687 -5.90 -1.73 3.29
N LEU A 688 -5.29 -0.67 3.83
CA LEU A 688 -5.97 0.29 4.68
C LEU A 688 -7.11 1.02 3.95
N GLN A 689 -6.94 1.31 2.65
CA GLN A 689 -8.00 1.92 1.84
C GLN A 689 -9.23 1.01 1.71
N PHE A 690 -9.04 -0.29 1.53
CA PHE A 690 -10.14 -1.27 1.53
C PHE A 690 -10.78 -1.38 2.93
N SER A 691 -9.98 -1.36 4.00
CA SER A 691 -10.48 -1.30 5.38
C SER A 691 -11.40 -0.08 5.60
N LYS A 692 -10.99 1.10 5.12
CA LYS A 692 -11.80 2.33 5.17
C LYS A 692 -13.12 2.19 4.42
N GLU A 693 -13.11 1.61 3.23
CA GLU A 693 -14.33 1.39 2.43
C GLU A 693 -15.33 0.49 3.16
N CYS A 694 -14.87 -0.63 3.74
CA CYS A 694 -15.74 -1.51 4.54
C CYS A 694 -16.30 -0.78 5.76
N TYR A 695 -15.48 0.02 6.45
CA TYR A 695 -15.94 0.82 7.59
C TYR A 695 -16.97 1.87 7.18
N GLU A 696 -16.71 2.61 6.09
CA GLU A 696 -17.61 3.63 5.54
C GLU A 696 -18.96 3.03 5.12
N LYS A 697 -18.96 1.84 4.48
CA LYS A 697 -20.19 1.11 4.17
C LYS A 697 -20.96 0.74 5.43
N SER A 698 -20.29 0.19 6.45
CA SER A 698 -20.92 -0.17 7.73
C SER A 698 -21.50 1.04 8.47
N ASP A 699 -20.72 2.13 8.58
CA ASP A 699 -21.12 3.37 9.25
C ASP A 699 -22.28 4.06 8.53
N TYR A 700 -22.25 4.10 7.19
CA TYR A 700 -23.36 4.59 6.39
C TYR A 700 -24.64 3.81 6.66
N ILE A 701 -24.59 2.47 6.57
CA ILE A 701 -25.76 1.61 6.79
C ILE A 701 -26.31 1.78 8.21
N ASN A 702 -25.42 1.88 9.21
CA ASN A 702 -25.79 2.12 10.61
C ASN A 702 -26.49 3.49 10.80
N SER A 703 -26.13 4.49 10.00
CA SER A 703 -26.74 5.83 10.05
C SER A 703 -28.15 5.92 9.45
N LEU A 704 -28.56 4.93 8.65
CA LEU A 704 -29.87 4.93 7.99
C LEU A 704 -31.00 4.67 8.99
N GLU A 705 -32.11 5.39 8.86
CA GLU A 705 -33.34 5.11 9.64
C GLU A 705 -34.12 3.90 9.07
N GLU A 706 -34.02 3.69 7.75
CA GLU A 706 -34.69 2.62 7.01
C GLU A 706 -34.33 1.24 7.61
N GLN A 707 -35.35 0.40 7.84
CA GLN A 707 -35.21 -0.94 8.40
C GLN A 707 -35.25 -1.98 7.27
N ASN A 708 -34.38 -2.98 7.36
CA ASN A 708 -34.32 -4.08 6.41
C ASN A 708 -33.70 -5.31 7.09
N ASP A 709 -34.16 -6.50 6.73
CA ASP A 709 -33.72 -7.75 7.36
C ASP A 709 -32.22 -8.00 7.18
N ILE A 710 -31.58 -7.50 6.11
CA ILE A 710 -30.13 -7.67 5.87
C ILE A 710 -29.26 -6.67 6.63
N LYS A 711 -29.85 -5.58 7.13
CA LYS A 711 -29.13 -4.40 7.63
C LYS A 711 -28.15 -4.72 8.75
N ALA A 712 -28.59 -5.44 9.78
CA ALA A 712 -27.75 -5.78 10.93
C ALA A 712 -26.56 -6.66 10.50
N GLY A 713 -26.82 -7.65 9.63
CA GLY A 713 -25.80 -8.52 9.06
C GLY A 713 -24.70 -7.73 8.37
N LEU A 714 -25.07 -6.79 7.50
CA LEU A 714 -24.13 -5.93 6.77
C LEU A 714 -23.28 -5.05 7.68
N ILE A 715 -23.87 -4.43 8.70
CA ILE A 715 -23.12 -3.58 9.64
C ILE A 715 -22.04 -4.41 10.34
N ILE A 716 -22.41 -5.57 10.88
CA ILE A 716 -21.50 -6.46 11.63
C ILE A 716 -20.39 -6.99 10.72
N SER A 717 -20.75 -7.52 9.56
CA SER A 717 -19.82 -8.19 8.66
C SER A 717 -18.80 -7.21 8.08
N ASN A 718 -19.25 -6.05 7.58
CA ASN A 718 -18.38 -5.02 7.02
C ASN A 718 -17.49 -4.37 8.10
N ASN A 719 -18.00 -4.12 9.31
CA ASN A 719 -17.17 -3.58 10.40
C ASN A 719 -16.09 -4.59 10.83
N LEU A 720 -16.43 -5.88 10.93
CA LEU A 720 -15.46 -6.92 11.24
C LEU A 720 -14.40 -7.04 10.13
N HIS A 721 -14.81 -6.99 8.86
CA HIS A 721 -13.91 -6.97 7.72
C HIS A 721 -12.93 -5.80 7.79
N ALA A 722 -13.46 -4.58 7.99
CA ALA A 722 -12.66 -3.37 8.15
C ALA A 722 -11.61 -3.52 9.25
N GLN A 723 -12.01 -4.06 10.41
CA GLN A 723 -11.10 -4.27 11.53
C GLN A 723 -9.97 -5.26 11.20
N LEU A 724 -10.28 -6.35 10.52
CA LEU A 724 -9.30 -7.38 10.16
C LEU A 724 -8.28 -6.85 9.15
N LEU A 725 -8.73 -6.09 8.14
CA LEU A 725 -7.85 -5.43 7.19
C LEU A 725 -6.99 -4.32 7.82
N ALA A 726 -7.54 -3.54 8.74
CA ALA A 726 -6.76 -2.54 9.48
C ALA A 726 -5.61 -3.18 10.26
N ASN A 727 -5.85 -4.33 10.90
CA ASN A 727 -4.80 -5.06 11.62
C ASN A 727 -3.71 -5.57 10.64
N TRP A 728 -4.09 -6.12 9.48
CA TRP A 728 -3.11 -6.54 8.46
C TRP A 728 -2.30 -5.36 7.92
N ALA A 729 -2.95 -4.25 7.58
CA ALA A 729 -2.26 -3.04 7.13
C ALA A 729 -1.27 -2.54 8.19
N ASN A 730 -1.68 -2.48 9.46
CA ASN A 730 -0.81 -2.07 10.56
C ASN A 730 0.43 -2.96 10.71
N LYS A 731 0.21 -4.28 10.74
CA LYS A 731 1.29 -5.25 10.89
C LYS A 731 2.23 -5.22 9.69
N PHE A 732 1.69 -5.16 8.47
CA PHE A 732 2.50 -5.12 7.26
C PHE A 732 3.32 -3.82 7.15
N ALA A 733 2.72 -2.66 7.46
CA ALA A 733 3.45 -1.39 7.54
C ALA A 733 4.58 -1.47 8.58
N SER A 734 4.30 -2.02 9.77
CA SER A 734 5.31 -2.19 10.82
C SER A 734 6.49 -3.06 10.35
N ILE A 735 6.22 -4.16 9.63
CA ILE A 735 7.28 -5.01 9.08
C ILE A 735 8.14 -4.24 8.07
N GLN A 736 7.53 -3.49 7.14
CA GLN A 736 8.27 -2.71 6.15
C GLN A 736 9.13 -1.62 6.80
N ILE A 737 8.57 -0.90 7.78
CA ILE A 737 9.30 0.12 8.56
C ILE A 737 10.49 -0.52 9.28
N ASN A 738 10.28 -1.63 9.97
CA ASN A 738 11.35 -2.32 10.70
C ASN A 738 12.44 -2.86 9.76
N ASN A 739 12.07 -3.40 8.60
CA ASN A 739 13.03 -3.86 7.60
C ASN A 739 13.87 -2.69 7.07
N ASN A 740 13.25 -1.56 6.74
CA ASN A 740 13.96 -0.36 6.30
C ASN A 740 14.91 0.19 7.39
N ILE A 741 14.47 0.22 8.66
CA ILE A 741 15.32 0.62 9.79
C ILE A 741 16.51 -0.34 9.94
N ASN A 742 16.29 -1.64 9.83
CA ASN A 742 17.36 -2.64 9.92
C ASN A 742 18.39 -2.48 8.79
N GLU A 743 17.94 -2.24 7.56
CA GLU A 743 18.82 -1.92 6.43
C GLU A 743 19.61 -0.63 6.67
N TYR A 744 18.95 0.42 7.15
CA TYR A 744 19.61 1.68 7.50
C TYR A 744 20.70 1.48 8.56
N ILE A 745 20.43 0.69 9.60
CA ILE A 745 21.41 0.35 10.64
C ILE A 745 22.58 -0.44 10.07
N ALA A 746 22.31 -1.41 9.19
CA ALA A 746 23.34 -2.22 8.54
C ALA A 746 24.27 -1.37 7.65
N GLN A 747 23.71 -0.40 6.92
CA GLN A 747 24.48 0.53 6.09
C GLN A 747 25.24 1.58 6.92
N ASN A 748 24.80 1.85 8.16
CA ASN A 748 25.39 2.85 9.04
C ASN A 748 25.81 2.24 10.39
N PRO A 749 26.79 1.32 10.40
CA PRO A 749 27.17 0.60 11.61
C PRO A 749 27.62 1.57 12.71
N VAL A 750 27.24 1.24 13.94
CA VAL A 750 27.70 1.92 15.15
C VAL A 750 28.87 1.12 15.72
N THR A 751 30.04 1.73 15.80
CA THR A 751 31.27 1.10 16.29
C THR A 751 31.91 1.95 17.39
N ILE A 752 32.86 1.36 18.11
CA ILE A 752 33.67 2.07 19.11
C ILE A 752 35.09 2.26 18.57
N GLU A 753 35.54 3.50 18.54
CA GLU A 753 36.94 3.86 18.34
C GLU A 753 37.60 4.16 19.70
N TYR A 754 38.79 3.62 19.92
CA TYR A 754 39.56 3.85 21.14
C TYR A 754 40.72 4.80 20.86
N SER A 755 41.02 5.72 21.78
CA SER A 755 42.15 6.63 21.66
C SER A 755 43.52 5.94 21.72
N GLU A 756 43.59 4.75 22.30
CA GLU A 756 44.79 3.91 22.39
C GLU A 756 44.37 2.44 22.53
N THR A 757 45.03 1.56 21.78
CA THR A 757 44.77 0.11 21.80
C THR A 757 45.95 -0.70 22.31
N ASN A 758 47.15 -0.12 22.37
CA ASN A 758 48.32 -0.73 23.00
C ASN A 758 48.26 -0.57 24.52
N ILE A 759 49.06 -1.35 25.25
CA ILE A 759 49.19 -1.19 26.69
C ILE A 759 49.60 0.25 27.01
N THR A 760 48.92 0.88 27.96
CA THR A 760 49.14 2.29 28.28
C THR A 760 48.91 2.57 29.76
N ASN A 761 49.70 3.48 30.32
CA ASN A 761 49.45 4.04 31.65
C ASN A 761 48.61 5.31 31.62
N LYS A 762 48.05 5.68 30.46
CA LYS A 762 47.13 6.81 30.30
C LYS A 762 45.68 6.33 30.31
N SER A 763 44.74 7.26 30.50
CA SER A 763 43.32 6.97 30.35
C SER A 763 42.99 6.69 28.88
N VAL A 764 42.09 5.75 28.62
CA VAL A 764 41.64 5.39 27.27
C VAL A 764 40.26 5.95 27.03
N LYS A 765 40.10 6.74 25.97
CA LYS A 765 38.80 7.28 25.56
C LYS A 765 38.16 6.37 24.52
N ALA A 766 36.96 5.86 24.81
CA ALA A 766 36.10 5.17 23.87
C ALA A 766 35.10 6.17 23.25
N THR A 767 35.01 6.19 21.92
CA THR A 767 34.17 7.12 21.17
C THR A 767 33.26 6.35 20.22
N ILE A 768 31.95 6.61 20.24
CA ILE A 768 31.05 6.08 19.22
C ILE A 768 31.36 6.71 17.86
N LYS A 769 31.56 5.85 16.85
CA LYS A 769 31.63 6.21 15.44
C LYS A 769 30.48 5.61 14.67
N THR A 770 29.78 6.46 13.92
CA THR A 770 28.73 6.05 12.99
C THR A 770 28.45 7.19 12.01
N ASN A 771 27.96 6.84 10.84
CA ASN A 771 27.39 7.80 9.88
C ASN A 771 25.88 8.00 10.11
N ALA A 772 25.27 7.21 10.99
CA ALA A 772 23.86 7.35 11.34
C ALA A 772 23.61 8.55 12.26
N GLU A 773 22.43 9.12 12.13
CA GLU A 773 21.89 9.99 13.16
C GLU A 773 21.43 9.16 14.36
N ILE A 774 22.10 9.36 15.49
CA ILE A 774 21.80 8.66 16.75
C ILE A 774 21.65 9.67 17.89
N GLN A 775 20.82 9.36 18.87
CA GLN A 775 20.74 10.08 20.14
C GLN A 775 21.22 9.18 21.27
N ILE A 776 22.30 9.56 21.96
CA ILE A 776 22.74 8.85 23.16
C ILE A 776 21.74 9.16 24.28
N THR A 777 21.21 8.13 24.94
CA THR A 777 20.20 8.25 26.00
C THR A 777 20.79 8.15 27.40
N ASN A 778 22.07 7.78 27.50
CA ASN A 778 22.84 7.80 28.75
C ASN A 778 24.07 8.71 28.64
N ASN A 779 25.01 8.62 29.59
CA ASN A 779 26.29 9.34 29.54
C ASN A 779 26.18 10.87 29.29
N SER A 780 25.13 11.51 29.81
CA SER A 780 24.85 12.94 29.55
C SER A 780 24.79 13.28 28.05
N ASN A 781 24.24 12.38 27.24
CA ASN A 781 24.14 12.46 25.79
C ASN A 781 25.51 12.50 25.05
N SER A 782 26.61 12.14 25.74
CA SER A 782 27.96 12.14 25.17
C SER A 782 28.26 10.85 24.41
N LYS A 783 28.82 10.99 23.21
CA LYS A 783 29.37 9.89 22.39
C LYS A 783 30.74 9.41 22.89
N GLU A 784 31.32 10.05 23.90
CA GLU A 784 32.65 9.76 24.42
C GLU A 784 32.58 9.32 25.89
N TYR A 785 33.32 8.28 26.23
CA TYR A 785 33.51 7.80 27.60
C TYR A 785 34.99 7.56 27.88
N VAL A 786 35.49 8.02 29.04
CA VAL A 786 36.90 7.92 29.42
C VAL A 786 37.07 6.86 30.50
N PHE A 787 37.94 5.88 30.24
CA PHE A 787 38.35 4.85 31.18
C PHE A 787 39.66 5.25 31.86
N ASP A 788 39.65 5.41 33.18
CA ASP A 788 40.87 5.60 33.98
C ASP A 788 41.48 4.27 34.47
N GLN A 789 40.70 3.19 34.39
CA GLN A 789 41.05 1.82 34.74
C GLN A 789 40.40 0.85 33.75
N ASN A 790 40.90 -0.38 33.70
CA ASN A 790 40.29 -1.45 32.89
C ASN A 790 38.84 -1.70 33.32
N GLY A 791 37.96 -1.90 32.35
CA GLY A 791 36.54 -2.05 32.61
C GLY A 791 35.71 -2.05 31.33
N SER A 792 34.39 -1.91 31.49
CA SER A 792 33.44 -1.83 30.39
C SER A 792 32.39 -0.76 30.65
N PHE A 793 31.95 -0.10 29.59
CA PHE A 793 30.87 0.88 29.60
C PHE A 793 29.92 0.60 28.44
N THR A 794 28.62 0.55 28.72
CA THR A 794 27.59 0.36 27.68
C THR A 794 26.96 1.70 27.35
N PHE A 795 27.11 2.13 26.11
CA PHE A 795 26.36 3.24 25.56
C PHE A 795 24.95 2.78 25.23
N GLU A 796 23.96 3.54 25.66
CA GLU A 796 22.57 3.38 25.27
C GLU A 796 22.23 4.51 24.30
N TYR A 797 21.61 4.17 23.18
CA TYR A 797 21.29 5.16 22.15
C TYR A 797 20.02 4.78 21.39
N THR A 798 19.37 5.76 20.79
CA THR A 798 18.30 5.54 19.82
C THR A 798 18.81 5.80 18.41
N ILE A 799 18.36 4.96 17.46
CA ILE A 799 18.60 5.09 16.02
C ILE A 799 17.27 4.87 15.31
N LYS A 800 16.81 5.87 14.54
CA LYS A 800 15.45 5.89 13.94
C LYS A 800 14.35 5.48 14.95
N GLY A 801 14.45 5.98 16.19
CA GLY A 801 13.52 5.68 17.28
C GLY A 801 13.71 4.33 17.99
N GLN A 802 14.50 3.39 17.45
CA GLN A 802 14.79 2.13 18.14
C GLN A 802 15.92 2.27 19.17
N ALA A 803 15.68 1.81 20.39
CA ALA A 803 16.70 1.72 21.43
C ALA A 803 17.71 0.59 21.12
N LYS A 804 18.99 0.90 21.19
CA LYS A 804 20.11 -0.01 20.98
C LYS A 804 21.20 0.24 22.03
N GLN A 805 22.11 -0.72 22.13
CA GLN A 805 23.23 -0.67 23.07
C GLN A 805 24.52 -1.12 22.39
N ILE A 806 25.63 -0.50 22.75
CA ILE A 806 26.97 -0.92 22.36
C ILE A 806 27.93 -0.80 23.53
N THR A 807 28.68 -1.88 23.80
CA THR A 807 29.60 -1.94 24.94
C THR A 807 31.04 -1.67 24.50
N ALA A 808 31.63 -0.63 25.06
CA ALA A 808 33.08 -0.39 25.02
C ALA A 808 33.76 -1.18 26.14
N LYS A 809 34.87 -1.87 25.83
CA LYS A 809 35.66 -2.65 26.79
C LYS A 809 37.14 -2.31 26.66
N VAL A 810 37.75 -1.89 27.76
CA VAL A 810 39.17 -1.52 27.87
C VAL A 810 39.87 -2.48 28.82
N THR A 811 40.94 -3.10 28.34
CA THR A 811 41.77 -4.07 29.11
C THR A 811 43.26 -3.79 29.03
N ASN A 812 43.65 -2.68 28.39
CA ASN A 812 45.03 -2.31 28.09
C ASN A 812 45.57 -1.17 28.99
N ILE A 813 44.83 -0.75 30.02
CA ILE A 813 45.34 0.22 31.00
C ILE A 813 46.16 -0.51 32.06
N ASP A 814 47.41 -0.10 32.21
CA ASP A 814 48.29 -0.57 33.29
C ASP A 814 48.95 0.63 34.00
N LYS A 815 48.61 0.79 35.27
CA LYS A 815 49.10 1.87 36.14
C LYS A 815 50.15 1.37 37.13
N THR A 816 50.53 0.10 37.08
CA THR A 816 51.42 -0.52 38.04
C THR A 816 52.85 -0.33 37.60
N SER A 817 53.69 0.29 38.42
CA SER A 817 55.11 0.44 38.08
C SER A 817 55.87 -0.86 38.35
N PRO A 818 56.89 -1.21 37.53
CA PRO A 818 57.74 -2.37 37.76
C PRO A 818 58.39 -2.36 39.14
N ILE A 819 58.48 -3.51 39.80
CA ILE A 819 59.11 -3.60 41.12
C ILE A 819 60.55 -4.11 40.97
N ILE A 820 61.50 -3.38 41.54
CA ILE A 820 62.90 -3.82 41.66
C ILE A 820 63.11 -4.34 43.09
N ASN A 821 63.47 -5.61 43.21
CA ASN A 821 63.72 -6.32 44.46
C ASN A 821 65.22 -6.60 44.65
N GLY A 822 65.64 -6.85 45.89
CA GLY A 822 67.02 -7.19 46.24
C GLY A 822 67.99 -6.00 46.34
N VAL A 823 67.54 -4.79 46.00
CA VAL A 823 68.29 -3.53 46.15
C VAL A 823 67.40 -2.43 46.73
N VAL A 824 68.02 -1.51 47.48
CA VAL A 824 67.37 -0.36 48.12
C VAL A 824 68.02 0.91 47.59
N ASP A 825 67.21 1.92 47.28
CA ASP A 825 67.68 3.19 46.74
C ASP A 825 68.61 3.93 47.73
N GLY A 826 69.70 4.47 47.19
CA GLY A 826 70.79 5.13 47.90
C GLY A 826 71.69 4.22 48.74
N LYS A 827 71.42 2.91 48.83
CA LYS A 827 72.15 2.02 49.75
C LYS A 827 73.50 1.58 49.19
N LEU A 828 74.52 1.64 50.05
CA LEU A 828 75.83 1.02 49.85
C LEU A 828 75.81 -0.46 50.29
N TYR A 829 76.24 -1.35 49.41
CA TYR A 829 76.38 -2.78 49.66
C TYR A 829 77.86 -3.16 49.73
N THR A 830 78.23 -3.93 50.75
CA THR A 830 79.61 -4.40 50.95
C THR A 830 79.87 -5.81 50.39
N SER A 831 78.89 -6.35 49.66
CA SER A 831 78.92 -7.69 49.06
C SER A 831 78.17 -7.69 47.73
N LYS A 832 78.40 -8.71 46.91
CA LYS A 832 77.66 -8.92 45.66
C LYS A 832 76.15 -8.98 45.90
N ILE A 833 75.39 -8.43 44.97
CA ILE A 833 73.92 -8.37 45.03
C ILE A 833 73.31 -8.90 43.73
N THR A 834 72.08 -9.38 43.81
CA THR A 834 71.36 -9.96 42.67
C THR A 834 69.98 -9.32 42.59
N PRO A 835 69.84 -8.14 41.95
CA PRO A 835 68.53 -7.49 41.81
C PRO A 835 67.61 -8.32 40.91
N THR A 836 66.36 -8.46 41.33
CA THR A 836 65.29 -9.10 40.53
C THR A 836 64.19 -8.09 40.23
N ILE A 837 63.55 -8.25 39.06
CA ILE A 837 62.50 -7.36 38.56
C ILE A 837 61.21 -8.18 38.47
N THR A 838 60.11 -7.62 38.98
CA THR A 838 58.79 -8.25 38.96
C THR A 838 57.78 -7.30 38.34
N ASP A 839 57.24 -7.71 37.20
CA ASP A 839 56.26 -6.99 36.38
C ASP A 839 55.83 -7.92 35.22
N GLU A 840 54.58 -7.81 34.74
CA GLU A 840 54.03 -8.72 33.73
C GLU A 840 54.37 -8.32 32.28
N ASN A 841 54.73 -7.06 32.04
CA ASN A 841 54.82 -6.48 30.70
C ASN A 841 56.06 -5.58 30.52
N ILE A 842 57.20 -5.94 31.12
CA ILE A 842 58.50 -5.27 30.92
C ILE A 842 58.82 -4.99 29.45
N ASP A 843 59.30 -3.78 29.19
CA ASP A 843 59.83 -3.35 27.90
C ASP A 843 61.36 -3.19 27.97
N THR A 844 61.82 -2.29 28.84
CA THR A 844 63.22 -1.87 28.90
C THR A 844 63.80 -2.08 30.30
N ILE A 845 64.96 -2.75 30.36
CA ILE A 845 65.79 -2.84 31.56
C ILE A 845 67.15 -2.24 31.23
N LYS A 846 67.54 -1.19 31.96
CA LYS A 846 68.78 -0.47 31.75
C LYS A 846 69.56 -0.35 33.05
N LEU A 847 70.78 -0.88 33.08
CA LEU A 847 71.72 -0.73 34.18
C LEU A 847 72.88 0.16 33.74
N ILE A 848 73.17 1.19 34.52
CA ILE A 848 74.34 2.06 34.33
C ILE A 848 75.31 1.78 35.48
N LEU A 849 76.58 1.52 35.17
CA LEU A 849 77.68 1.38 36.13
C LEU A 849 78.70 2.48 35.87
N ASN A 850 78.99 3.31 36.88
CA ASN A 850 79.99 4.38 36.82
C ASN A 850 79.80 5.36 35.65
N GLY A 851 78.56 5.53 35.19
CA GLY A 851 78.21 6.40 34.06
C GLY A 851 78.16 5.70 32.69
N GLU A 852 78.58 4.44 32.59
CA GLU A 852 78.51 3.64 31.36
C GLU A 852 77.40 2.58 31.43
N GLU A 853 76.74 2.33 30.30
CA GLU A 853 75.66 1.34 30.23
C GLU A 853 76.20 -0.08 30.17
N VAL A 854 75.69 -0.95 31.06
CA VAL A 854 76.01 -2.37 31.07
C VAL A 854 75.19 -3.06 29.98
N LYS A 855 75.85 -3.42 28.88
CA LYS A 855 75.21 -4.11 27.75
C LYS A 855 74.66 -5.48 28.17
N ASN A 856 73.46 -5.81 27.71
CA ASN A 856 72.78 -7.09 27.92
C ASN A 856 72.50 -7.47 29.39
N PHE A 857 72.39 -6.49 30.29
CA PHE A 857 71.95 -6.75 31.66
C PHE A 857 70.54 -7.37 31.69
N LYS A 858 70.33 -8.36 32.56
CA LYS A 858 69.04 -9.04 32.77
C LYS A 858 68.68 -9.10 34.25
N SER A 859 67.39 -9.11 34.56
CA SER A 859 66.86 -9.44 35.90
C SER A 859 67.51 -10.72 36.44
N GLY A 860 67.93 -10.72 37.70
CA GLY A 860 68.62 -11.85 38.33
C GLY A 860 70.11 -11.97 38.01
N THR A 861 70.69 -11.03 37.25
CA THR A 861 72.15 -10.97 37.07
C THR A 861 72.81 -10.56 38.37
N THR A 862 73.81 -11.32 38.82
CA THR A 862 74.59 -10.98 40.02
C THR A 862 75.60 -9.90 39.68
N LEU A 863 75.54 -8.77 40.39
CA LEU A 863 76.44 -7.64 40.26
C LEU A 863 77.58 -7.79 41.26
N THR A 864 78.81 -7.83 40.75
CA THR A 864 80.03 -8.07 41.53
C THR A 864 81.04 -6.92 41.42
N GLU A 865 80.92 -6.07 40.41
CA GLU A 865 81.86 -4.98 40.20
C GLU A 865 81.60 -3.84 41.18
N GLU A 866 82.65 -3.14 41.58
CA GLU A 866 82.52 -1.98 42.43
C GLU A 866 82.09 -0.75 41.63
N GLY A 867 81.19 0.04 42.21
CA GLY A 867 80.83 1.31 41.60
C GLY A 867 79.48 1.85 41.99
N PHE A 868 79.10 2.88 41.26
CA PHE A 868 77.81 3.55 41.34
C PHE A 868 76.89 2.95 40.28
N TYR A 869 75.81 2.34 40.73
CA TYR A 869 74.81 1.71 39.87
C TYR A 869 73.55 2.57 39.80
N THR A 870 72.95 2.65 38.61
CA THR A 870 71.58 3.12 38.41
C THR A 870 70.84 2.08 37.59
N LEU A 871 69.86 1.41 38.19
CA LEU A 871 68.97 0.46 37.53
C LEU A 871 67.64 1.15 37.21
N THR A 872 67.31 1.23 35.93
CA THR A 872 66.06 1.79 35.41
C THR A 872 65.27 0.69 34.71
N VAL A 873 64.01 0.53 35.10
CA VAL A 873 63.09 -0.43 34.51
C VAL A 873 61.86 0.32 34.04
N ILE A 874 61.47 0.08 32.78
CA ILE A 874 60.28 0.65 32.15
C ILE A 874 59.45 -0.50 31.58
N ASP A 875 58.16 -0.51 31.88
CA ASP A 875 57.23 -1.45 31.26
C ASP A 875 56.71 -0.99 29.89
N LYS A 876 55.93 -1.84 29.22
CA LYS A 876 55.29 -1.50 27.94
C LYS A 876 54.22 -0.42 28.05
N ALA A 877 53.69 -0.16 29.25
CA ALA A 877 52.72 0.91 29.52
C ALA A 877 53.39 2.29 29.67
N GLY A 878 54.71 2.31 29.86
CA GLY A 878 55.52 3.49 30.15
C GLY A 878 55.68 3.80 31.64
N ASN A 879 55.26 2.92 32.56
CA ASN A 879 55.55 3.09 33.98
C ASN A 879 57.03 2.81 34.24
N LYS A 880 57.64 3.61 35.12
CA LYS A 880 59.09 3.64 35.32
C LYS A 880 59.44 3.53 36.79
N THR A 881 60.36 2.61 37.10
CA THR A 881 61.03 2.52 38.39
C THR A 881 62.53 2.70 38.19
N GLN A 882 63.14 3.57 38.99
CA GLN A 882 64.57 3.83 38.94
C GLN A 882 65.14 3.80 40.36
N ILE A 883 66.20 3.02 40.55
CA ILE A 883 66.91 2.88 41.82
C ILE A 883 68.40 3.10 41.56
N SER A 884 69.04 3.89 42.40
CA SER A 884 70.49 4.06 42.43
C SER A 884 71.07 3.42 43.69
N PHE A 885 72.15 2.66 43.57
CA PHE A 885 72.81 2.02 44.72
C PHE A 885 74.31 1.89 44.45
N GLN A 886 75.08 1.48 45.45
CA GLN A 886 76.52 1.33 45.31
C GLN A 886 76.98 -0.05 45.77
N ILE A 887 78.02 -0.58 45.12
CA ILE A 887 78.71 -1.80 45.57
C ILE A 887 80.16 -1.44 45.83
N MET A 888 80.67 -1.84 46.99
CA MET A 888 82.08 -1.73 47.35
C MET A 888 82.51 -3.03 48.02
N GLU A 889 83.49 -3.74 47.45
CA GLU A 889 84.02 -4.95 48.03
C GLU A 889 84.85 -4.61 49.29
N ASN A 890 84.54 -5.33 50.36
CA ASN A 890 85.25 -5.20 51.62
C ASN A 890 86.55 -6.03 51.52
N ASN A 891 87.57 -5.45 50.89
CA ASN A 891 88.84 -6.13 50.72
C ASN A 891 89.49 -6.37 52.09
N ASN A 892 89.95 -7.61 52.24
CA ASN A 892 90.51 -8.16 53.47
C ASN A 892 91.54 -7.17 54.07
N GLN A 893 91.29 -6.71 55.29
CA GLN A 893 91.95 -5.54 55.87
C GLN A 893 93.45 -5.74 56.20
N ASN A 894 94.14 -6.76 55.70
CA ASN A 894 95.54 -6.99 56.07
C ASN A 894 96.48 -6.01 55.37
N TYR A 895 97.50 -5.54 56.10
CA TYR A 895 98.56 -4.71 55.52
C TYR A 895 99.35 -5.51 54.48
N ILE A 896 99.66 -4.86 53.36
CA ILE A 896 100.45 -5.44 52.27
C ILE A 896 101.88 -4.96 52.44
N ILE A 897 102.81 -5.88 52.75
CA ILE A 897 104.24 -5.57 52.93
C ILE A 897 105.01 -6.09 51.72
N GLN A 898 105.52 -5.20 50.88
CA GLN A 898 106.28 -5.57 49.69
C GLN A 898 107.28 -4.46 49.34
N ASP A 899 108.49 -4.83 48.89
CA ASP A 899 109.50 -3.90 48.37
C ASP A 899 109.81 -2.72 49.29
N ASN A 900 109.93 -2.97 50.61
CA ASN A 900 110.12 -1.95 51.64
C ASN A 900 108.99 -0.91 51.73
N ILE A 901 107.76 -1.31 51.39
CA ILE A 901 106.56 -0.47 51.50
C ILE A 901 105.48 -1.27 52.23
N ILE A 902 104.78 -0.62 53.17
CA ILE A 902 103.57 -1.14 53.80
C ILE A 902 102.38 -0.36 53.23
N LYS A 903 101.53 -1.04 52.47
CA LYS A 903 100.33 -0.50 51.81
C LYS A 903 99.06 -1.11 52.40
N ASN A 904 97.91 -0.70 51.87
CA ASN A 904 96.57 -1.09 52.36
C ASN A 904 96.34 -0.67 53.82
N ILE A 905 96.94 0.47 54.20
CA ILE A 905 96.68 1.13 55.46
C ILE A 905 95.42 1.95 55.27
N SER A 906 94.34 1.60 55.99
CA SER A 906 93.10 2.35 55.95
C SER A 906 93.34 3.80 56.37
N GLU A 907 92.63 4.72 55.75
CA GLU A 907 92.62 6.11 56.14
C GLU A 907 92.30 6.27 57.63
N GLN A 908 92.85 7.32 58.25
CA GLN A 908 92.66 7.65 59.66
C GLN A 908 93.15 6.57 60.65
N THR A 909 93.85 5.52 60.18
CA THR A 909 94.48 4.55 61.08
C THR A 909 95.44 5.29 62.01
N ILE A 910 95.17 5.27 63.31
CA ILE A 910 96.08 5.82 64.32
C ILE A 910 97.23 4.85 64.58
N LYS A 911 98.38 5.37 65.00
CA LYS A 911 99.58 4.56 65.24
C LYS A 911 99.31 3.36 66.16
N SER A 912 98.53 3.52 67.24
CA SER A 912 98.21 2.38 68.12
C SER A 912 97.46 1.26 67.41
N ASP A 913 96.55 1.59 66.51
CA ASP A 913 95.76 0.61 65.76
C ASP A 913 96.61 -0.05 64.67
N PHE A 914 97.49 0.74 64.05
CA PHE A 914 98.53 0.24 63.17
C PHE A 914 99.42 -0.77 63.88
N ASP A 915 99.90 -0.42 65.07
CA ASP A 915 100.79 -1.28 65.87
C ASP A 915 100.10 -2.59 66.30
N ASN A 916 98.84 -2.50 66.71
CA ASN A 916 98.05 -3.68 67.12
C ASN A 916 97.86 -4.69 65.98
N LYS A 917 97.75 -4.18 64.75
CA LYS A 917 97.47 -4.98 63.56
C LYS A 917 98.74 -5.44 62.86
N LEU A 918 99.81 -4.65 62.89
CA LEU A 918 101.13 -4.99 62.36
C LEU A 918 101.90 -5.83 63.39
N LYS A 919 101.58 -7.13 63.46
CA LYS A 919 102.24 -8.10 64.35
C LYS A 919 103.59 -8.54 63.82
N LEU A 920 104.58 -7.65 63.90
CA LEU A 920 105.98 -7.98 63.67
C LEU A 920 106.60 -8.41 65.00
N GLY A 921 107.24 -9.58 65.06
CA GLY A 921 107.90 -10.10 66.26
C GLY A 921 109.16 -9.32 66.70
N ILE A 922 109.27 -8.05 66.29
CA ILE A 922 110.40 -7.16 66.47
C ILE A 922 109.90 -5.75 66.81
N THR A 923 110.69 -5.00 67.57
CA THR A 923 110.37 -3.59 67.89
C THR A 923 110.70 -2.67 66.72
N TYR A 924 109.90 -1.63 66.52
CA TYR A 924 110.10 -0.64 65.46
C TYR A 924 109.65 0.75 65.92
N LYS A 925 110.06 1.77 65.18
CA LYS A 925 109.65 3.17 65.35
C LYS A 925 109.07 3.70 64.06
N ILE A 926 108.06 4.56 64.15
CA ILE A 926 107.49 5.24 62.98
C ILE A 926 107.80 6.73 63.12
N ALA A 927 108.35 7.33 62.07
CA ALA A 927 108.68 8.75 62.04
C ALA A 927 108.12 9.44 60.80
N ARG A 928 107.66 10.68 60.99
CA ARG A 928 107.24 11.62 59.95
C ARG A 928 108.27 12.73 59.87
N ASN A 929 108.88 12.96 58.71
CA ASN A 929 109.91 13.99 58.53
C ASN A 929 111.00 13.91 59.63
N GLU A 930 111.53 12.70 59.87
CA GLU A 930 112.55 12.37 60.89
C GLU A 930 112.12 12.50 62.36
N LYS A 931 110.86 12.88 62.64
CA LYS A 931 110.33 12.96 64.00
C LYS A 931 109.40 11.78 64.32
N GLU A 932 109.67 11.09 65.42
CA GLU A 932 108.85 9.96 65.90
C GLU A 932 107.41 10.43 66.19
N ILE A 933 106.42 9.71 65.64
CA ILE A 933 105.00 10.03 65.80
C ILE A 933 104.42 9.37 67.07
N SER A 934 103.43 10.01 67.70
CA SER A 934 102.79 9.53 68.92
C SER A 934 101.74 8.43 68.64
N ASN A 935 101.36 7.67 69.67
CA ASN A 935 100.39 6.59 69.54
C ASN A 935 98.98 7.06 69.09
N THR A 936 98.66 8.35 69.27
CA THR A 936 97.38 8.95 68.87
C THR A 936 97.42 9.62 67.50
N ASP A 937 98.61 9.78 66.91
CA ASP A 937 98.73 10.37 65.57
C ASP A 937 98.26 9.39 64.51
N SER A 938 97.55 9.88 63.50
CA SER A 938 97.19 9.10 62.31
C SER A 938 98.45 8.81 61.49
N ILE A 939 98.61 7.55 61.05
CA ILE A 939 99.57 7.20 60.01
C ILE A 939 99.23 8.01 58.76
N ALA A 940 100.23 8.56 58.10
CA ALA A 940 100.07 9.27 56.84
C ALA A 940 100.98 8.71 55.76
N THR A 941 100.58 8.91 54.50
CA THR A 941 101.38 8.51 53.35
C THR A 941 102.76 9.18 53.38
N GLY A 942 103.81 8.37 53.40
CA GLY A 942 105.21 8.81 53.47
C GLY A 942 105.85 8.73 54.85
N ASP A 943 105.11 8.33 55.89
CA ASP A 943 105.72 7.98 57.18
C ASP A 943 106.68 6.80 57.01
N ILE A 944 107.79 6.80 57.76
CA ILE A 944 108.82 5.75 57.66
C ILE A 944 108.83 4.92 58.94
N LEU A 945 108.54 3.63 58.81
CA LEU A 945 108.76 2.64 59.85
C LEU A 945 110.22 2.14 59.77
N THR A 946 110.95 2.20 60.87
CA THR A 946 112.31 1.65 60.98
C THR A 946 112.32 0.54 62.02
N THR A 947 112.71 -0.67 61.63
CA THR A 947 112.82 -1.81 62.54
C THR A 947 114.07 -1.70 63.40
N SER A 948 114.12 -2.42 64.52
CA SER A 948 115.35 -2.53 65.33
C SER A 948 116.54 -3.14 64.57
N ALA A 949 116.30 -3.82 63.44
CA ALA A 949 117.33 -4.35 62.54
C ALA A 949 117.86 -3.31 61.53
N GLY A 950 117.24 -2.13 61.45
CA GLY A 950 117.63 -1.03 60.56
C GLY A 950 116.89 -0.98 59.23
N ASP A 951 116.01 -1.95 58.95
CA ASP A 951 115.18 -1.96 57.75
C ASP A 951 114.17 -0.81 57.80
N LYS A 952 113.99 -0.12 56.67
CA LYS A 952 113.06 1.01 56.55
C LYS A 952 111.92 0.65 55.62
N TYR A 953 110.70 0.90 56.06
CA TYR A 953 109.49 0.71 55.28
C TYR A 953 108.71 2.01 55.15
N THR A 954 108.34 2.39 53.93
CA THR A 954 107.45 3.53 53.70
C THR A 954 106.01 3.10 53.93
N LEU A 955 105.28 3.84 54.75
CA LEU A 955 103.87 3.62 55.02
C LEU A 955 103.04 4.40 54.01
N ILE A 956 102.12 3.72 53.34
CA ILE A 956 101.23 4.29 52.34
C ILE A 956 99.79 4.09 52.80
N VAL A 957 99.11 5.20 53.05
CA VAL A 957 97.70 5.22 53.44
C VAL A 957 96.85 5.32 52.18
N THR A 958 95.93 4.39 52.02
CA THR A 958 95.13 4.26 50.81
C THR A 958 94.25 5.50 50.62
N GLY A 959 94.39 6.15 49.47
CA GLY A 959 93.66 7.38 49.12
C GLY A 959 94.19 8.67 49.77
N ASP A 960 95.19 8.62 50.65
CA ASP A 960 95.80 9.81 51.27
C ASP A 960 96.87 10.41 50.34
N LEU A 961 96.43 11.28 49.44
CA LEU A 961 97.25 11.91 48.40
C LEU A 961 97.88 13.22 48.86
N ASN A 962 97.35 13.84 49.90
CA ASN A 962 97.88 15.07 50.47
C ASN A 962 98.83 14.82 51.67
N LYS A 963 98.95 13.55 52.10
CA LYS A 963 99.84 13.07 53.16
C LYS A 963 99.44 13.57 54.56
N ASP A 964 98.15 13.75 54.79
CA ASP A 964 97.58 14.14 56.09
C ASP A 964 97.03 12.95 56.90
N GLY A 965 97.06 11.75 56.33
CA GLY A 965 96.57 10.52 56.93
C GLY A 965 95.06 10.31 56.80
N LYS A 966 94.34 11.18 56.08
CA LYS A 966 92.90 11.07 55.86
C LYS A 966 92.58 11.01 54.37
N LEU A 967 91.55 10.26 54.02
CA LEU A 967 90.93 10.34 52.71
C LEU A 967 89.76 11.35 52.79
N ASN A 968 89.90 12.51 52.16
CA ASN A 968 88.85 13.53 52.12
C ASN A 968 88.71 14.17 50.71
N LEU A 969 87.87 15.22 50.59
CA LEU A 969 87.65 15.90 49.32
C LEU A 969 88.92 16.52 48.72
N LYS A 970 89.92 16.90 49.53
CA LYS A 970 91.20 17.43 49.02
C LYS A 970 91.94 16.37 48.21
N ASP A 971 91.93 15.13 48.69
CA ASP A 971 92.56 13.99 48.03
C ASP A 971 91.81 13.64 46.74
N LEU A 972 90.47 13.63 46.80
CA LEU A 972 89.63 13.42 45.61
C LEU A 972 89.86 14.49 44.52
N VAL A 973 90.02 15.77 44.92
CA VAL A 973 90.35 16.86 43.98
C VAL A 973 91.73 16.64 43.38
N LYS A 974 92.70 16.14 44.16
CA LYS A 974 94.06 15.91 43.70
C LYS A 974 94.16 14.80 42.65
N ILE A 975 93.50 13.65 42.86
CA ILE A 975 93.45 12.58 41.84
C ILE A 975 92.64 12.99 40.60
N ARG A 976 91.59 13.82 40.75
CA ARG A 976 90.86 14.37 39.59
C ARG A 976 91.73 15.30 38.76
N LYS A 977 92.52 16.17 39.40
CA LYS A 977 93.50 17.02 38.70
C LYS A 977 94.55 16.21 37.95
N TYR A 978 94.97 15.06 38.49
CA TYR A 978 95.85 14.12 37.80
C TYR A 978 95.23 13.63 36.48
N PHE A 979 93.95 13.23 36.49
CA PHE A 979 93.26 12.78 35.27
C PHE A 979 92.93 13.88 34.26
N LEU A 980 92.73 15.13 34.70
CA LEU A 980 92.32 16.25 33.84
C LEU A 980 93.50 17.04 33.25
N ASP A 981 94.50 17.36 34.08
CA ASP A 981 95.56 18.33 33.75
C ASP A 981 96.97 17.70 33.65
N GLY A 982 97.12 16.41 33.97
CA GLY A 982 98.41 15.70 33.88
C GLY A 982 99.45 16.10 34.94
N ASN A 983 99.03 16.68 36.08
CA ASN A 983 99.94 17.01 37.18
C ASN A 983 100.62 15.74 37.74
N ASN A 984 101.95 15.76 37.89
CA ASN A 984 102.71 14.62 38.40
C ASN A 984 102.40 14.38 39.90
N LEU A 985 101.83 13.22 40.21
CA LEU A 985 101.87 12.64 41.55
C LEU A 985 103.31 12.15 41.82
N ASP A 986 103.82 12.33 43.03
CA ASP A 986 105.10 11.70 43.39
C ASP A 986 104.95 10.20 43.66
N GLU A 987 106.06 9.48 43.82
CA GLU A 987 106.06 8.02 43.96
C GLU A 987 105.15 7.52 45.10
N ASN A 988 105.12 8.21 46.25
CA ASN A 988 104.28 7.80 47.38
C ASN A 988 102.80 8.15 47.13
N GLU A 989 102.54 9.28 46.48
CA GLU A 989 101.19 9.68 46.08
C GLU A 989 100.62 8.77 45.00
N MET A 990 101.44 8.29 44.06
CA MET A 990 101.04 7.30 43.06
C MET A 990 100.60 5.99 43.72
N LEU A 991 101.34 5.56 44.75
CA LEU A 991 101.02 4.37 45.52
C LEU A 991 99.78 4.53 46.41
N ALA A 992 99.53 5.74 46.92
CA ALA A 992 98.30 6.05 47.65
C ALA A 992 97.09 6.21 46.72
N ALA A 993 97.30 6.69 45.49
CA ALA A 993 96.27 6.82 44.46
C ALA A 993 95.74 5.46 44.00
N ASP A 994 96.59 4.44 43.93
CA ASP A 994 96.25 3.05 43.57
C ASP A 994 95.44 2.38 44.70
N CYS A 995 94.15 2.71 44.76
CA CYS A 995 93.25 2.32 45.84
C CYS A 995 92.69 0.90 45.65
N ASN A 996 92.75 0.36 44.43
CA ASN A 996 92.40 -1.03 44.16
C ASN A 996 93.62 -1.97 44.14
N PHE A 997 94.84 -1.43 44.26
CA PHE A 997 96.12 -2.14 44.28
C PHE A 997 96.43 -2.93 43.00
N ASP A 998 95.95 -2.45 41.85
CA ASP A 998 96.20 -3.07 40.53
C ASP A 998 97.48 -2.56 39.85
N GLY A 999 98.17 -1.60 40.47
CA GLY A 999 99.39 -0.98 39.99
C GLY A 999 99.18 0.11 38.93
N LYS A 1000 97.93 0.47 38.60
CA LYS A 1000 97.59 1.46 37.58
C LYS A 1000 96.61 2.49 38.11
N ILE A 1001 97.03 3.75 38.18
CA ILE A 1001 96.15 4.87 38.57
C ILE A 1001 95.18 5.17 37.42
N ASN A 1002 93.92 4.75 37.57
CA ASN A 1002 92.88 4.90 36.56
C ASN A 1002 91.52 5.22 37.17
N LEU A 1003 90.47 5.23 36.35
CA LEU A 1003 89.12 5.60 36.79
C LEU A 1003 88.59 4.66 37.90
N LYS A 1004 89.05 3.42 37.97
CA LYS A 1004 88.70 2.47 39.04
C LYS A 1004 89.15 2.96 40.40
N ASP A 1005 90.32 3.57 40.50
CA ASP A 1005 90.82 4.16 41.75
C ASP A 1005 90.01 5.37 42.17
N LEU A 1006 89.65 6.24 41.20
CA LEU A 1006 88.76 7.36 41.48
C LEU A 1006 87.40 6.89 41.99
N VAL A 1007 86.85 5.83 41.39
CA VAL A 1007 85.59 5.21 41.85
C VAL A 1007 85.76 4.62 43.25
N LYS A 1008 86.83 3.87 43.50
CA LYS A 1008 87.15 3.29 44.82
C LYS A 1008 87.27 4.36 45.89
N MET A 1009 88.02 5.44 45.64
CA MET A 1009 88.14 6.58 46.54
C MET A 1009 86.79 7.23 46.83
N ARG A 1010 85.93 7.40 45.82
CA ARG A 1010 84.58 7.95 46.00
C ARG A 1010 83.71 7.04 46.86
N LEU A 1011 83.78 5.73 46.67
CA LEU A 1011 83.04 4.75 47.48
C LEU A 1011 83.54 4.73 48.93
N MET A 1012 84.85 4.76 49.14
CA MET A 1012 85.47 4.84 50.47
C MET A 1012 85.04 6.11 51.22
N LEU A 1013 85.05 7.27 50.55
CA LEU A 1013 84.55 8.53 51.12
C LEU A 1013 83.08 8.45 51.56
N LEU A 1014 82.22 7.81 50.77
CA LEU A 1014 80.80 7.64 51.11
C LEU A 1014 80.59 6.64 52.25
N ASN A 1015 81.41 5.59 52.33
CA ASN A 1015 81.35 4.61 53.40
C ASN A 1015 81.71 5.20 54.77
N GLN A 1016 82.59 6.20 54.81
CA GLN A 1016 82.93 6.93 56.03
C GLN A 1016 81.74 7.69 56.63
N ASP A 1017 80.85 8.23 55.79
CA ASP A 1017 79.65 8.93 56.25
C ASP A 1017 78.53 7.95 56.63
N ALA A 1018 78.46 6.76 56.04
CA ALA A 1018 77.48 5.72 56.36
C ALA A 1018 77.78 4.93 57.66
N THR A 1019 79.00 5.04 58.18
CA THR A 1019 79.46 4.38 59.43
C THR A 1019 79.45 5.33 60.65
N LYS A 1020 79.02 6.58 60.46
CA LYS A 1020 78.59 7.51 61.52
C LYS A 1020 77.09 7.45 61.68
#